data_AF-M4ATD6-F1
#
_entry.id   AF-M4ATD6-F1
#
_cell.length_a   1.000
_cell.length_b   1.000
_cell.length_c   1.000
_cell.angle_alpha   90.00
_cell.angle_beta   90.00
_cell.angle_gamma   90.00
#
_symmetry.space_group_name_H-M   'P 1'
#
loop_
_entity.id
_entity.type
_entity.pdbx_description
1 polymer ?
#
loop_
_entity_poly.entity_id
_entity_poly.type
_entity_poly.pdbx_seq_one_letter_code
_entity_poly.pdbx_strand_id
1 'polypeptide(L)'
;GHSEFSCEPIRLRMCQDLPYNTTFMPNLLNHYDQQTAALAMEPFHPMVNLVCSADLRMFLCALYAPVCTEYGRMSMPCRSVCQRAKDECHKLMEIFGVAWPDDMECSRFPDCDEPYPRAEDLLTGPEPTDQSSMTVQRDYGFWCPRELKVDPDLGYSFMGRKDCSAPCPSMFFSQQELTFMRYFIGVVSIICLSATLFTFLTFLIDVTRFRYPERPIIFYAVCYVMVSLVFFLGFLLEDRVACNAVSPAQFKASTITQGSHNKPCTLFFMVLYFFTMAGSVWWVVLTITWFLAAVPKWGSEAIEKKALLFHAVAWGLPGALTVSLLALNKIEGDGISGVCFIGLYDIDALRWFVLAPLCFNVAVGISLLLVGIIALNRVRMEIPLEKENQAKLVKFMIRMGVFSVLYLAPLFTVIGCYIYEHTYRGIWETTWMEENCRRYHIPCPYMVEQTSKPAMVLFLIKYLMMLVVGIPSVFWVGSKKTCFEWASFLHGRRRKDGVNESRQVLQEQPDFAQSLLREPNTPIIRKSRGTSTQGTSTHASSTHLAPSSVHSKASYHGSLRRNRDDRYDSLAYRGTPDRNLHGSMPRLDHPLSTHSSLHKIDSHSRHSSQRDTSEVSPTLITHGTTGSDGRPAEDGTSA
;
A
#
# COMPACT_ATOMS: atom_id res chain seq x y z
N GLY A 1 -27.63 2.47 -22.63
CA GLY A 1 -26.75 1.43 -22.03
C GLY A 1 -25.65 1.15 -23.02
N HIS A 2 -24.39 1.26 -22.61
CA HIS A 2 -23.28 1.46 -23.55
C HIS A 2 -22.63 0.15 -23.98
N SER A 3 -23.20 -0.43 -25.02
CA SER A 3 -22.53 -1.27 -26.00
C SER A 3 -23.18 -0.87 -27.33
N GLU A 4 -22.45 -0.57 -28.40
CA GLU A 4 -21.09 -0.99 -28.74
C GLU A 4 -20.30 0.14 -29.45
N PHE A 5 -18.97 0.03 -29.53
CA PHE A 5 -18.16 0.72 -30.55
C PHE A 5 -18.07 -0.13 -31.84
N SER A 6 -19.19 -0.78 -32.19
CA SER A 6 -19.47 -1.41 -33.49
C SER A 6 -20.74 -0.77 -34.05
N CYS A 7 -21.06 -1.03 -35.32
CA CYS A 7 -22.22 -0.45 -35.99
C CYS A 7 -23.54 -0.81 -35.30
N GLU A 8 -24.08 0.08 -34.46
CA GLU A 8 -25.33 -0.16 -33.73
C GLU A 8 -26.55 0.36 -34.50
N PRO A 9 -27.72 -0.30 -34.42
CA PRO A 9 -28.92 0.12 -35.16
C PRO A 9 -29.41 1.50 -34.71
N ILE A 10 -29.93 2.29 -35.64
CA ILE A 10 -30.38 3.66 -35.37
C ILE A 10 -31.68 3.67 -34.54
N ARG A 11 -31.58 4.24 -33.34
CA ARG A 11 -32.65 4.48 -32.36
C ARG A 11 -33.12 5.95 -32.34
N LEU A 12 -32.37 6.88 -32.93
CA LEU A 12 -32.82 8.27 -33.10
C LEU A 12 -34.00 8.31 -34.07
N ARG A 13 -35.19 8.66 -33.58
CA ARG A 13 -36.43 8.73 -34.39
C ARG A 13 -36.30 9.61 -35.64
N MET A 14 -35.56 10.72 -35.55
CA MET A 14 -35.28 11.63 -36.66
C MET A 14 -34.49 10.98 -37.81
N CYS A 15 -33.66 9.97 -37.48
CA CYS A 15 -32.70 9.31 -38.37
C CYS A 15 -33.08 7.86 -38.71
N GLN A 16 -34.31 7.44 -38.37
CA GLN A 16 -34.92 6.26 -38.97
C GLN A 16 -35.23 6.55 -40.44
N ASP A 17 -35.44 5.51 -41.25
CA ASP A 17 -35.78 5.60 -42.68
C ASP A 17 -34.79 6.42 -43.55
N LEU A 18 -33.49 6.34 -43.23
CA LEU A 18 -32.39 6.86 -44.05
C LEU A 18 -31.84 5.77 -45.00
N PRO A 19 -30.97 6.14 -45.97
CA PRO A 19 -30.28 5.16 -46.85
C PRO A 19 -29.40 4.15 -46.10
N TYR A 20 -29.14 4.36 -44.81
CA TYR A 20 -28.37 3.50 -43.91
C TYR A 20 -29.14 3.32 -42.59
N ASN A 21 -28.97 2.15 -41.95
CA ASN A 21 -29.74 1.75 -40.76
C ASN A 21 -28.88 1.57 -39.49
N THR A 22 -27.56 1.72 -39.61
CA THR A 22 -26.60 1.59 -38.49
C THR A 22 -25.70 2.82 -38.38
N THR A 23 -25.39 3.19 -37.14
CA THR A 23 -24.53 4.33 -36.79
C THR A 23 -23.30 3.86 -36.02
N PHE A 24 -22.20 4.59 -36.14
CA PHE A 24 -21.08 4.47 -35.21
C PHE A 24 -21.27 5.44 -34.02
N MET A 25 -20.67 5.12 -32.87
CA MET A 25 -20.56 6.00 -31.70
C MET A 25 -19.13 5.94 -31.11
N PRO A 26 -18.54 7.06 -30.67
CA PRO A 26 -19.12 8.41 -30.63
C PRO A 26 -19.34 9.03 -32.01
N ASN A 27 -20.31 9.93 -32.09
CA ASN A 27 -20.63 10.68 -33.32
C ASN A 27 -19.67 11.88 -33.54
N LEU A 28 -19.80 12.59 -34.67
CA LEU A 28 -18.89 13.70 -35.03
C LEU A 28 -18.88 14.85 -34.00
N LEU A 29 -19.95 14.98 -33.22
CA LEU A 29 -20.12 15.94 -32.13
C LEU A 29 -19.68 15.40 -30.76
N ASN A 30 -19.05 14.22 -30.72
CA ASN A 30 -18.55 13.51 -29.54
C ASN A 30 -19.60 13.09 -28.50
N HIS A 31 -20.87 12.87 -28.90
CA HIS A 31 -21.83 12.20 -28.02
C HIS A 31 -21.53 10.70 -28.00
N TYR A 32 -21.57 10.08 -26.81
CA TYR A 32 -21.14 8.68 -26.58
C TYR A 32 -22.26 7.64 -26.66
N ASP A 33 -23.49 8.09 -26.94
CA ASP A 33 -24.65 7.23 -27.09
C ASP A 33 -25.80 7.95 -27.79
N GLN A 34 -26.70 7.15 -28.36
CA GLN A 34 -27.86 7.63 -29.10
C GLN A 34 -28.94 8.34 -28.26
N GLN A 35 -28.98 8.17 -26.93
CA GLN A 35 -29.94 8.89 -26.07
C GLN A 35 -29.45 10.30 -25.78
N THR A 36 -28.16 10.47 -25.46
CA THR A 36 -27.52 11.79 -25.34
C THR A 36 -27.58 12.55 -26.68
N ALA A 37 -27.32 11.86 -27.80
CA ALA A 37 -27.46 12.45 -29.13
C ALA A 37 -28.90 12.86 -29.46
N ALA A 38 -29.91 12.06 -29.07
CA ALA A 38 -31.33 12.40 -29.28
C ALA A 38 -31.76 13.64 -28.48
N LEU A 39 -31.30 13.80 -27.24
CA LEU A 39 -31.56 14.99 -26.41
C LEU A 39 -30.89 16.24 -27.01
N ALA A 40 -29.63 16.12 -27.44
CA ALA A 40 -28.93 17.23 -28.08
C ALA A 40 -29.51 17.61 -29.46
N MET A 41 -30.17 16.67 -30.14
CA MET A 41 -30.93 16.93 -31.38
C MET A 41 -32.36 17.46 -31.11
N GLU A 42 -32.86 17.41 -29.86
CA GLU A 42 -34.25 17.73 -29.54
C GLU A 42 -34.72 19.12 -30.06
N PRO A 43 -33.93 20.21 -29.96
CA PRO A 43 -34.29 21.53 -30.48
C PRO A 43 -34.56 21.61 -31.99
N PHE A 44 -34.09 20.63 -32.78
CA PHE A 44 -34.21 20.66 -34.24
C PHE A 44 -35.51 20.02 -34.77
N HIS A 45 -36.29 19.32 -33.94
CA HIS A 45 -37.56 18.70 -34.38
C HIS A 45 -38.54 19.66 -35.07
N PRO A 46 -38.75 20.93 -34.63
CA PRO A 46 -39.67 21.84 -35.30
C PRO A 46 -39.26 22.14 -36.75
N MET A 47 -37.95 22.28 -37.00
CA MET A 47 -37.40 22.57 -38.33
C MET A 47 -37.52 21.37 -39.28
N VAL A 48 -37.20 20.17 -38.79
CA VAL A 48 -37.31 18.94 -39.58
C VAL A 48 -38.78 18.59 -39.86
N ASN A 49 -39.68 18.75 -38.88
CA ASN A 49 -41.11 18.49 -39.07
C ASN A 49 -41.80 19.50 -40.01
N LEU A 50 -41.29 20.74 -40.10
CA LEU A 50 -41.77 21.77 -41.03
C LEU A 50 -41.03 21.79 -42.37
N VAL A 51 -40.00 20.95 -42.53
CA VAL A 51 -39.22 20.75 -43.77
C VAL A 51 -38.71 22.07 -44.36
N CYS A 52 -38.02 22.88 -43.56
CA CYS A 52 -37.43 24.14 -44.03
C CYS A 52 -36.30 23.95 -45.06
N SER A 53 -35.65 22.79 -45.06
CA SER A 53 -34.60 22.39 -45.99
C SER A 53 -34.71 20.89 -46.26
N ALA A 54 -34.38 20.46 -47.48
CA ALA A 54 -34.21 19.04 -47.80
C ALA A 54 -32.93 18.46 -47.15
N ASP A 55 -31.87 19.27 -47.05
CA ASP A 55 -30.56 18.84 -46.56
C ASP A 55 -30.51 18.76 -45.01
N LEU A 56 -31.30 19.55 -44.27
CA LEU A 56 -31.19 19.65 -42.81
C LEU A 56 -31.31 18.29 -42.09
N ARG A 57 -32.31 17.45 -42.43
CA ARG A 57 -32.47 16.15 -41.77
C ARG A 57 -31.26 15.25 -42.00
N MET A 58 -30.75 15.24 -43.23
CA MET A 58 -29.58 14.43 -43.60
C MET A 58 -28.31 14.96 -42.94
N PHE A 59 -28.12 16.29 -42.90
CA PHE A 59 -27.00 16.95 -42.23
C PHE A 59 -26.99 16.68 -40.72
N LEU A 60 -28.13 16.83 -40.03
CA LEU A 60 -28.23 16.51 -38.60
C LEU A 60 -27.90 15.04 -38.35
N CYS A 61 -28.44 14.11 -39.15
CA CYS A 61 -28.13 12.69 -38.99
C CYS A 61 -26.66 12.39 -39.30
N ALA A 62 -26.03 13.05 -40.28
CA ALA A 62 -24.59 12.96 -40.53
C ALA A 62 -23.74 13.32 -39.29
N LEU A 63 -24.16 14.30 -38.49
CA LEU A 63 -23.43 14.74 -37.31
C LEU A 63 -23.75 13.93 -36.04
N TYR A 64 -25.00 13.52 -35.85
CA TYR A 64 -25.48 12.88 -34.62
C TYR A 64 -25.60 11.35 -34.69
N ALA A 65 -25.76 10.78 -35.89
CA ALA A 65 -25.90 9.35 -36.14
C ALA A 65 -25.21 8.99 -37.47
N PRO A 66 -23.89 9.22 -37.61
CA PRO A 66 -23.18 9.07 -38.87
C PRO A 66 -23.25 7.63 -39.42
N VAL A 67 -23.26 7.51 -40.75
CA VAL A 67 -23.16 6.21 -41.44
C VAL A 67 -21.95 5.42 -40.93
N CYS A 68 -22.18 4.18 -40.51
CA CYS A 68 -21.10 3.33 -40.01
C CYS A 68 -20.28 2.77 -41.19
N THR A 69 -19.04 3.23 -41.33
CA THR A 69 -18.06 2.65 -42.25
C THR A 69 -17.05 1.80 -41.48
N GLU A 70 -15.83 1.59 -41.99
CA GLU A 70 -14.80 0.80 -41.30
C GLU A 70 -14.46 1.35 -39.90
N TYR A 71 -13.96 0.48 -39.02
CA TYR A 71 -13.80 0.76 -37.59
C TYR A 71 -13.09 2.09 -37.27
N GLY A 72 -13.85 3.05 -36.73
CA GLY A 72 -13.37 4.38 -36.36
C GLY A 72 -13.22 5.40 -37.50
N ARG A 73 -13.54 5.02 -38.75
CA ARG A 73 -13.73 5.95 -39.87
C ARG A 73 -15.16 6.51 -39.81
N MET A 74 -15.29 7.80 -40.12
CA MET A 74 -16.57 8.51 -40.16
C MET A 74 -16.54 9.46 -41.36
N SER A 75 -17.54 9.36 -42.24
CA SER A 75 -17.70 10.30 -43.35
C SER A 75 -18.27 11.61 -42.81
N MET A 76 -17.64 12.74 -43.15
CA MET A 76 -18.15 14.07 -42.82
C MET A 76 -18.99 14.62 -43.98
N PRO A 77 -20.11 15.32 -43.69
CA PRO A 77 -20.90 16.01 -44.70
C PRO A 77 -20.09 17.16 -45.32
N CYS A 78 -20.38 17.49 -46.57
CA CYS A 78 -19.73 18.59 -47.28
C CYS A 78 -20.17 19.97 -46.77
N ARG A 79 -19.29 20.97 -46.92
CA ARG A 79 -19.56 22.37 -46.53
C ARG A 79 -20.81 22.95 -47.22
N SER A 80 -21.05 22.62 -48.48
CA SER A 80 -22.24 23.10 -49.21
C SER A 80 -23.55 22.61 -48.59
N VAL A 81 -23.60 21.34 -48.17
CA VAL A 81 -24.75 20.72 -47.47
C VAL A 81 -25.02 21.45 -46.15
N CYS A 82 -23.97 21.77 -45.40
CA CYS A 82 -24.06 22.58 -44.18
C CYS A 82 -24.63 23.98 -44.48
N GLN A 83 -24.09 24.65 -45.49
CA GLN A 83 -24.52 26.01 -45.87
C GLN A 83 -25.98 26.04 -46.31
N ARG A 84 -26.42 25.14 -47.20
CA ARG A 84 -27.83 25.03 -47.62
C ARG A 84 -28.76 24.76 -46.43
N ALA A 85 -28.43 23.78 -45.59
CA ALA A 85 -29.21 23.47 -44.39
C ALA A 85 -29.31 24.64 -43.39
N LYS A 86 -28.23 25.43 -43.25
CA LYS A 86 -28.18 26.62 -42.38
C LYS A 86 -28.98 27.79 -42.95
N ASP A 87 -28.77 28.11 -44.22
CA ASP A 87 -29.34 29.30 -44.86
C ASP A 87 -30.85 29.14 -45.13
N GLU A 88 -31.30 27.97 -45.59
CA GLU A 88 -32.72 27.69 -45.84
C GLU A 88 -33.55 27.67 -44.53
N CYS A 89 -32.97 27.16 -43.44
CA CYS A 89 -33.64 27.07 -42.14
C CYS A 89 -33.43 28.28 -41.21
N HIS A 90 -32.53 29.23 -41.54
CA HIS A 90 -32.17 30.38 -40.70
C HIS A 90 -33.40 31.11 -40.13
N LYS A 91 -34.37 31.45 -40.98
CA LYS A 91 -35.59 32.17 -40.57
C LYS A 91 -36.46 31.38 -39.60
N LEU A 92 -36.47 30.06 -39.71
CA LEU A 92 -37.24 29.18 -38.83
C LEU A 92 -36.51 28.94 -37.49
N MET A 93 -35.19 28.88 -37.52
CA MET A 93 -34.33 28.87 -36.34
C MET A 93 -34.52 30.13 -35.48
N GLU A 94 -34.54 31.31 -36.11
CA GLU A 94 -34.83 32.59 -35.46
C GLU A 94 -36.21 32.58 -34.77
N ILE A 95 -37.25 32.10 -35.46
CA ILE A 95 -38.63 32.00 -34.92
C ILE A 95 -38.72 31.08 -33.69
N PHE A 96 -37.96 29.97 -33.66
CA PHE A 96 -37.93 29.04 -32.52
C PHE A 96 -36.84 29.35 -31.48
N GLY A 97 -36.04 30.42 -31.67
CA GLY A 97 -34.97 30.79 -30.74
C GLY A 97 -33.79 29.80 -30.70
N VAL A 98 -33.59 28.99 -31.74
CA VAL A 98 -32.51 28.00 -31.81
C VAL A 98 -31.30 28.61 -32.50
N ALA A 99 -30.18 28.73 -31.80
CA ALA A 99 -28.91 29.17 -32.41
C ALA A 99 -28.25 28.05 -33.22
N TRP A 100 -27.50 28.40 -34.27
CA TRP A 100 -26.63 27.45 -34.97
C TRP A 100 -25.39 27.16 -34.09
N PRO A 101 -25.11 25.91 -33.68
CA PRO A 101 -24.02 25.63 -32.76
C PRO A 101 -22.63 25.83 -33.38
N ASP A 102 -21.66 26.27 -32.57
CA ASP A 102 -20.23 26.38 -32.95
C ASP A 102 -19.64 25.04 -33.44
N ASP A 103 -20.20 23.91 -32.97
CA ASP A 103 -19.83 22.57 -33.42
C ASP A 103 -20.39 22.15 -34.78
N MET A 104 -21.31 22.95 -35.33
CA MET A 104 -21.88 22.78 -36.67
C MET A 104 -21.41 23.88 -37.64
N GLU A 105 -20.51 24.80 -37.25
CA GLU A 105 -20.14 25.93 -38.11
C GLU A 105 -19.48 25.45 -39.43
N CYS A 106 -19.96 25.95 -40.57
CA CYS A 106 -19.72 25.30 -41.86
C CYS A 106 -18.27 25.39 -42.37
N SER A 107 -17.47 26.29 -41.79
CA SER A 107 -16.02 26.34 -41.98
C SER A 107 -15.31 25.05 -41.53
N ARG A 108 -15.89 24.31 -40.58
CA ARG A 108 -15.34 23.06 -40.01
C ARG A 108 -15.45 21.85 -40.95
N PHE A 109 -16.27 21.93 -42.00
CA PHE A 109 -16.50 20.82 -42.93
C PHE A 109 -15.64 20.93 -44.21
N PRO A 110 -15.37 19.80 -44.90
CA PRO A 110 -14.59 19.78 -46.14
C PRO A 110 -15.24 20.58 -47.27
N ASP A 111 -14.41 21.17 -48.11
CA ASP A 111 -14.84 21.97 -49.26
C ASP A 111 -15.16 21.05 -50.45
N CYS A 112 -16.41 20.57 -50.49
CA CYS A 112 -16.94 19.65 -51.50
C CYS A 112 -18.44 19.92 -51.72
N ASP A 113 -19.05 19.26 -52.71
CA ASP A 113 -20.49 19.35 -53.00
C ASP A 113 -21.14 17.97 -53.24
N GLU A 114 -20.63 16.95 -52.55
CA GLU A 114 -21.15 15.60 -52.59
C GLU A 114 -22.35 15.45 -51.63
N PRO A 115 -23.38 14.66 -51.99
CA PRO A 115 -24.48 14.33 -51.09
C PRO A 115 -23.98 13.45 -49.93
N TYR A 116 -24.74 13.44 -48.83
CA TYR A 116 -24.52 12.54 -47.70
C TYR A 116 -25.63 11.48 -47.60
N PRO A 117 -25.31 10.22 -47.23
CA PRO A 117 -23.96 9.63 -47.21
C PRO A 117 -23.38 9.53 -48.63
N ARG A 118 -22.07 9.34 -48.77
CA ARG A 118 -21.45 9.12 -50.08
C ARG A 118 -21.86 7.76 -50.64
N ALA A 119 -21.64 7.55 -51.95
CA ALA A 119 -21.82 6.24 -52.56
C ALA A 119 -20.89 5.19 -51.95
N GLU A 120 -19.63 5.56 -51.69
CA GLU A 120 -18.60 4.68 -51.10
C GLU A 120 -18.97 4.29 -49.66
N ASP A 121 -19.56 5.20 -48.88
CA ASP A 121 -19.98 4.94 -47.50
C ASP A 121 -21.03 3.83 -47.40
N LEU A 122 -21.90 3.72 -48.42
CA LEU A 122 -22.95 2.71 -48.54
C LEU A 122 -22.47 1.37 -49.12
N LEU A 123 -21.28 1.33 -49.72
CA LEU A 123 -20.73 0.18 -50.45
C LEU A 123 -19.78 -0.68 -49.59
N THR A 124 -20.06 -0.80 -48.29
CA THR A 124 -19.16 -1.42 -47.29
C THR A 124 -18.98 -2.94 -47.44
N GLY A 125 -18.20 -3.32 -48.45
CA GLY A 125 -17.57 -4.61 -48.67
C GLY A 125 -16.09 -4.43 -49.02
N PRO A 126 -15.21 -5.41 -48.74
CA PRO A 126 -13.78 -5.12 -48.61
C PRO A 126 -12.99 -5.19 -49.94
N GLU A 127 -12.71 -4.05 -50.56
CA GLU A 127 -11.47 -3.84 -51.32
C GLU A 127 -10.89 -2.42 -51.12
N PRO A 128 -9.56 -2.28 -50.94
CA PRO A 128 -8.92 -0.98 -50.71
C PRO A 128 -8.54 -0.29 -52.02
N THR A 129 -9.48 0.39 -52.68
CA THR A 129 -9.13 1.34 -53.75
C THR A 129 -8.48 2.59 -53.17
N ASP A 130 -7.20 2.78 -53.50
CA ASP A 130 -6.37 3.91 -53.06
C ASP A 130 -6.82 5.22 -53.71
N GLN A 131 -7.76 5.92 -53.06
CA GLN A 131 -8.14 7.28 -53.39
C GLN A 131 -8.70 8.04 -52.18
N SER A 132 -8.27 9.29 -52.03
CA SER A 132 -8.46 10.09 -50.83
C SER A 132 -9.86 10.68 -50.69
N SER A 133 -10.62 10.20 -49.69
CA SER A 133 -11.64 11.01 -49.01
C SER A 133 -11.23 11.20 -47.53
N MET A 134 -11.66 12.30 -46.90
CA MET A 134 -11.02 12.79 -45.67
C MET A 134 -11.48 12.08 -44.38
N THR A 135 -11.10 10.81 -44.20
CA THR A 135 -11.29 10.11 -42.92
C THR A 135 -10.33 10.64 -41.85
N VAL A 136 -10.84 11.39 -40.87
CA VAL A 136 -10.01 11.92 -39.77
C VAL A 136 -9.73 10.81 -38.74
N GLN A 137 -8.66 10.05 -38.96
CA GLN A 137 -8.22 8.98 -38.07
C GLN A 137 -7.58 9.58 -36.79
N ARG A 138 -8.41 9.85 -35.79
CA ARG A 138 -7.97 10.40 -34.48
C ARG A 138 -7.39 9.28 -33.62
N ASP A 139 -6.27 9.55 -32.94
CA ASP A 139 -5.95 8.81 -31.72
C ASP A 139 -6.87 9.34 -30.60
N TYR A 140 -7.77 8.49 -30.13
CA TYR A 140 -8.75 8.85 -29.11
C TYR A 140 -8.24 8.59 -27.67
N GLY A 141 -7.04 8.02 -27.49
CA GLY A 141 -6.50 7.63 -26.18
C GLY A 141 -7.29 6.52 -25.49
N PHE A 142 -7.00 6.23 -24.20
CA PHE A 142 -7.73 5.22 -23.44
C PHE A 142 -9.17 5.64 -23.11
N TRP A 143 -10.12 4.72 -23.30
CA TRP A 143 -11.54 4.87 -22.93
C TRP A 143 -11.91 3.86 -21.86
N CYS A 144 -12.62 4.31 -20.82
CA CYS A 144 -13.13 3.40 -19.80
C CYS A 144 -14.25 2.51 -20.37
N PRO A 145 -14.08 1.17 -20.40
CA PRO A 145 -15.16 0.25 -20.75
C PRO A 145 -16.31 0.34 -19.77
N ARG A 146 -17.52 0.01 -20.21
CA ARG A 146 -18.72 0.00 -19.36
C ARG A 146 -18.57 -0.94 -18.16
N GLU A 147 -17.87 -2.05 -18.36
CA GLU A 147 -17.64 -3.11 -17.39
C GLU A 147 -16.71 -2.67 -16.25
N LEU A 148 -15.87 -1.65 -16.50
CA LEU A 148 -14.89 -1.08 -15.58
C LEU A 148 -15.33 0.28 -15.00
N LYS A 149 -16.46 0.83 -15.47
CA LYS A 149 -17.00 2.10 -15.00
C LYS A 149 -17.58 1.96 -13.59
N VAL A 150 -17.11 2.79 -12.67
CA VAL A 150 -17.54 2.83 -11.28
C VAL A 150 -18.46 4.02 -10.99
N ASP A 151 -18.78 4.22 -9.71
CA ASP A 151 -19.58 5.34 -9.23
C ASP A 151 -18.71 6.63 -9.14
N PRO A 152 -19.11 7.77 -9.74
CA PRO A 152 -18.32 9.01 -9.70
C PRO A 152 -17.99 9.52 -8.30
N ASP A 153 -18.89 9.28 -7.32
CA ASP A 153 -18.71 9.70 -5.92
C ASP A 153 -17.52 9.03 -5.22
N LEU A 154 -16.95 7.97 -5.81
CA LEU A 154 -15.75 7.29 -5.31
C LEU A 154 -14.44 7.94 -5.78
N GLY A 155 -14.48 8.80 -6.81
CA GLY A 155 -13.31 9.52 -7.31
C GLY A 155 -12.18 8.66 -7.91
N TYR A 156 -12.49 7.43 -8.35
CA TYR A 156 -11.51 6.48 -8.89
C TYR A 156 -10.91 6.95 -10.23
N SER A 157 -9.72 6.45 -10.55
CA SER A 157 -9.05 6.72 -11.82
C SER A 157 -8.24 5.54 -12.36
N PHE A 158 -8.24 5.36 -13.67
CA PHE A 158 -7.45 4.34 -14.38
C PHE A 158 -6.97 4.89 -15.73
N MET A 159 -5.68 4.72 -16.04
CA MET A 159 -5.01 5.29 -17.23
C MET A 159 -5.38 6.76 -17.50
N GLY A 160 -5.39 7.59 -16.45
CA GLY A 160 -5.74 9.01 -16.52
C GLY A 160 -7.23 9.35 -16.68
N ARG A 161 -8.12 8.38 -16.99
CA ARG A 161 -9.57 8.59 -17.03
C ARG A 161 -10.17 8.45 -15.63
N LYS A 162 -11.06 9.38 -15.26
CA LYS A 162 -11.88 9.32 -14.03
C LYS A 162 -13.02 8.30 -14.16
N ASP A 163 -13.65 7.99 -13.03
CA ASP A 163 -14.83 7.13 -12.89
C ASP A 163 -14.59 5.69 -13.38
N CYS A 164 -13.33 5.26 -13.36
CA CYS A 164 -12.84 4.01 -13.93
C CYS A 164 -11.86 3.32 -12.96
N SER A 165 -11.82 1.99 -12.95
CA SER A 165 -10.82 1.21 -12.21
C SER A 165 -10.38 -0.04 -12.98
N ALA A 166 -9.17 -0.50 -12.69
CA ALA A 166 -8.58 -1.71 -13.29
C ALA A 166 -9.42 -2.98 -12.98
N PRO A 167 -9.40 -3.99 -13.86
CA PRO A 167 -10.02 -5.29 -13.58
C PRO A 167 -9.32 -6.00 -12.41
N CYS A 168 -10.09 -6.76 -11.61
CA CYS A 168 -9.58 -7.36 -10.38
C CYS A 168 -9.07 -8.82 -10.45
N PRO A 169 -9.39 -9.66 -11.46
CA PRO A 169 -8.39 -10.57 -11.98
C PRO A 169 -7.25 -9.69 -12.53
N SER A 170 -6.02 -9.91 -12.09
CA SER A 170 -4.90 -9.01 -12.42
C SER A 170 -4.79 -8.81 -13.93
N MET A 171 -4.74 -7.54 -14.33
CA MET A 171 -4.65 -7.03 -15.70
C MET A 171 -3.68 -7.80 -16.62
N PHE A 172 -2.59 -8.36 -16.08
CA PHE A 172 -1.50 -8.95 -16.84
C PHE A 172 -1.36 -10.48 -16.75
N PHE A 173 -2.10 -11.16 -15.86
CA PHE A 173 -1.83 -12.56 -15.50
C PHE A 173 -3.08 -13.44 -15.56
N SER A 174 -2.90 -14.71 -15.95
CA SER A 174 -3.98 -15.70 -15.94
C SER A 174 -4.37 -16.09 -14.51
N GLN A 175 -5.59 -16.63 -14.35
CA GLN A 175 -6.07 -17.10 -13.05
C GLN A 175 -5.17 -18.19 -12.44
N GLN A 176 -4.54 -19.03 -13.26
CA GLN A 176 -3.63 -20.08 -12.78
C GLN A 176 -2.34 -19.48 -12.20
N GLU A 177 -1.75 -18.50 -12.88
CA GLU A 177 -0.58 -17.75 -12.40
C GLU A 177 -0.91 -16.97 -11.12
N LEU A 178 -2.10 -16.36 -11.03
CA LEU A 178 -2.56 -15.65 -9.85
C LEU A 178 -2.75 -16.59 -8.65
N THR A 179 -3.38 -17.75 -8.82
CA THR A 179 -3.49 -18.76 -7.76
C THR A 179 -2.10 -19.24 -7.30
N PHE A 180 -1.16 -19.46 -8.23
CA PHE A 180 0.22 -19.83 -7.89
C PHE A 180 0.95 -18.72 -7.11
N MET A 181 0.87 -17.47 -7.56
CA MET A 181 1.48 -16.32 -6.87
C MET A 181 0.89 -16.13 -5.47
N ARG A 182 -0.44 -16.19 -5.30
CA ARG A 182 -1.11 -16.09 -3.98
C ARG A 182 -0.63 -17.17 -3.03
N TYR A 183 -0.58 -18.42 -3.48
CA TYR A 183 -0.09 -19.54 -2.67
C TYR A 183 1.38 -19.37 -2.28
N PHE A 184 2.24 -18.96 -3.21
CA PHE A 184 3.65 -18.69 -2.94
C PHE A 184 3.84 -17.57 -1.90
N ILE A 185 3.12 -16.44 -2.05
CA ILE A 185 3.15 -15.33 -1.10
C ILE A 185 2.65 -15.78 0.28
N GLY A 186 1.57 -16.56 0.33
CA GLY A 186 1.05 -17.19 1.55
C GLY A 186 2.11 -18.01 2.28
N VAL A 187 2.76 -18.96 1.60
CA VAL A 187 3.81 -19.81 2.18
C VAL A 187 5.01 -18.99 2.68
N VAL A 188 5.50 -18.03 1.89
CA VAL A 188 6.63 -17.16 2.30
C VAL A 188 6.23 -16.26 3.48
N SER A 189 4.98 -15.79 3.55
CA SER A 189 4.49 -14.97 4.67
C SER A 189 4.45 -15.76 5.98
N ILE A 190 4.05 -17.04 5.95
CA ILE A 190 4.06 -17.94 7.12
C ILE A 190 5.50 -18.17 7.63
N ILE A 191 6.46 -18.35 6.72
CA ILE A 191 7.88 -18.51 7.06
C ILE A 191 8.43 -17.22 7.70
N CYS A 192 8.14 -16.05 7.13
CA CYS A 192 8.55 -14.77 7.71
C CYS A 192 7.86 -14.49 9.07
N LEU A 193 6.57 -14.78 9.19
CA LEU A 193 5.79 -14.58 10.42
C LEU A 193 6.32 -15.44 11.55
N SER A 194 6.53 -16.74 11.32
CA SER A 194 7.10 -17.65 12.33
C SER A 194 8.52 -17.25 12.76
N ALA A 195 9.38 -16.85 11.81
CA ALA A 195 10.73 -16.38 12.08
C ALA A 195 10.73 -15.09 12.93
N THR A 196 9.97 -14.08 12.52
CA THR A 196 9.93 -12.76 13.19
C THR A 196 9.20 -12.82 14.53
N LEU A 197 8.15 -13.65 14.65
CA LEU A 197 7.47 -13.92 15.91
C LEU A 197 8.38 -14.65 16.90
N PHE A 198 9.19 -15.63 16.48
CA PHE A 198 10.18 -16.27 17.34
C PHE A 198 11.22 -15.27 17.88
N THR A 199 11.70 -14.36 17.03
CA THR A 199 12.56 -13.24 17.44
C THR A 199 11.89 -12.38 18.51
N PHE A 200 10.65 -11.95 18.28
CA PHE A 200 9.90 -11.09 19.20
C PHE A 200 9.58 -11.79 20.54
N LEU A 201 9.10 -13.03 20.51
CA LEU A 201 8.81 -13.82 21.71
C LEU A 201 10.08 -14.06 22.55
N THR A 202 11.24 -14.26 21.91
CA THR A 202 12.50 -14.41 22.65
C THR A 202 12.91 -13.12 23.36
N PHE A 203 12.63 -11.94 22.79
CA PHE A 203 12.81 -10.67 23.49
C PHE A 203 11.87 -10.54 24.69
N LEU A 204 10.61 -10.98 24.59
CA LEU A 204 9.68 -10.96 25.73
C LEU A 204 10.08 -11.92 26.86
N ILE A 205 10.85 -12.98 26.57
CA ILE A 205 11.41 -13.89 27.59
C ILE A 205 12.61 -13.26 28.33
N ASP A 206 13.47 -12.51 27.64
CA ASP A 206 14.61 -11.79 28.25
C ASP A 206 14.75 -10.38 27.65
N VAL A 207 14.00 -9.45 28.23
CA VAL A 207 14.02 -8.03 27.81
C VAL A 207 15.34 -7.33 28.14
N THR A 208 16.16 -7.88 29.04
CA THR A 208 17.38 -7.23 29.57
C THR A 208 18.58 -7.40 28.65
N ARG A 209 18.55 -8.45 27.82
CA ARG A 209 19.63 -8.94 26.95
C ARG A 209 20.01 -8.02 25.81
N PHE A 210 19.07 -7.23 25.28
CA PHE A 210 19.23 -6.49 24.03
C PHE A 210 19.25 -4.97 24.27
N ARG A 211 20.39 -4.49 24.79
CA ARG A 211 20.67 -3.05 24.95
C ARG A 211 21.06 -2.41 23.62
N TYR A 212 21.10 -1.07 23.55
CA TYR A 212 21.71 -0.38 22.41
C TYR A 212 23.20 -0.77 22.28
N PRO A 213 23.75 -0.93 21.05
CA PRO A 213 23.14 -0.62 19.76
C PRO A 213 22.27 -1.74 19.15
N GLU A 214 22.09 -2.91 19.78
CA GLU A 214 21.35 -4.04 19.18
C GLU A 214 19.82 -3.88 19.24
N ARG A 215 19.31 -3.10 20.22
CA ARG A 215 17.88 -2.90 20.50
C ARG A 215 16.96 -2.58 19.29
N PRO A 216 17.38 -1.80 18.26
CA PRO A 216 16.56 -1.54 17.06
C PRO A 216 16.08 -2.79 16.31
N ILE A 217 16.82 -3.91 16.39
CA ILE A 217 16.47 -5.17 15.71
C ILE A 217 15.14 -5.76 16.23
N ILE A 218 14.74 -5.44 17.47
CA ILE A 218 13.45 -5.85 18.04
C ILE A 218 12.30 -5.09 17.37
N PHE A 219 12.40 -3.76 17.27
CA PHE A 219 11.36 -2.95 16.64
C PHE A 219 11.26 -3.24 15.14
N TYR A 220 12.40 -3.51 14.51
CA TYR A 220 12.46 -4.07 13.16
C TYR A 220 11.67 -5.39 13.04
N ALA A 221 11.92 -6.36 13.91
CA ALA A 221 11.19 -7.64 13.89
C ALA A 221 9.67 -7.47 14.14
N VAL A 222 9.26 -6.57 15.05
CA VAL A 222 7.84 -6.23 15.27
C VAL A 222 7.18 -5.68 14.00
N CYS A 223 7.88 -4.85 13.21
CA CYS A 223 7.37 -4.38 11.93
C CYS A 223 7.11 -5.56 10.98
N TYR A 224 8.05 -6.52 10.88
CA TYR A 224 7.90 -7.64 9.95
C TYR A 224 6.92 -8.73 10.43
N VAL A 225 6.64 -8.85 11.73
CA VAL A 225 5.48 -9.59 12.24
C VAL A 225 4.18 -9.02 11.66
N MET A 226 4.01 -7.69 11.68
CA MET A 226 2.80 -7.04 11.15
C MET A 226 2.70 -7.12 9.62
N VAL A 227 3.80 -6.88 8.90
CA VAL A 227 3.85 -7.01 7.43
C VAL A 227 3.51 -8.44 6.98
N SER A 228 4.14 -9.45 7.57
CA SER A 228 3.87 -10.85 7.23
C SER A 228 2.47 -11.31 7.64
N LEU A 229 1.92 -10.80 8.75
CA LEU A 229 0.54 -11.03 9.14
C LEU A 229 -0.46 -10.47 8.10
N VAL A 230 -0.23 -9.27 7.54
CA VAL A 230 -1.14 -8.72 6.51
C VAL A 230 -1.08 -9.54 5.22
N PHE A 231 0.10 -9.98 4.77
CA PHE A 231 0.19 -10.88 3.60
C PHE A 231 -0.45 -12.24 3.86
N PHE A 232 -0.32 -12.80 5.07
CA PHE A 232 -1.00 -14.05 5.45
C PHE A 232 -2.53 -13.88 5.48
N LEU A 233 -3.04 -12.76 5.98
CA LEU A 233 -4.47 -12.45 5.96
C LEU A 233 -4.98 -12.17 4.53
N GLY A 234 -4.17 -11.57 3.65
CA GLY A 234 -4.48 -11.42 2.23
C GLY A 234 -4.64 -12.77 1.53
N PHE A 235 -3.73 -13.71 1.80
CA PHE A 235 -3.86 -15.10 1.33
C PHE A 235 -5.14 -15.80 1.83
N LEU A 236 -5.57 -15.56 3.08
CA LEU A 236 -6.80 -16.15 3.64
C LEU A 236 -8.11 -15.48 3.18
N LEU A 237 -8.06 -14.23 2.71
CA LEU A 237 -9.24 -13.45 2.29
C LEU A 237 -9.38 -13.32 0.77
N GLU A 238 -8.34 -13.68 0.02
CA GLU A 238 -8.30 -13.67 -1.44
C GLU A 238 -8.71 -12.29 -1.99
N ASP A 239 -9.59 -12.26 -2.99
CA ASP A 239 -10.08 -11.05 -3.64
C ASP A 239 -10.97 -10.16 -2.74
N ARG A 240 -11.44 -10.64 -1.57
CA ARG A 240 -12.47 -9.95 -0.76
C ARG A 240 -12.02 -8.62 -0.17
N VAL A 241 -10.71 -8.36 -0.13
CA VAL A 241 -10.13 -7.11 0.37
C VAL A 241 -9.75 -6.18 -0.78
N ALA A 242 -9.11 -6.70 -1.83
CA ALA A 242 -8.58 -5.93 -2.96
C ALA A 242 -9.60 -5.66 -4.08
N CYS A 243 -10.74 -6.34 -4.10
CA CYS A 243 -11.73 -6.27 -5.18
C CYS A 243 -13.11 -5.79 -4.74
N ASN A 244 -13.73 -4.99 -5.60
CA ASN A 244 -15.16 -4.74 -5.60
C ASN A 244 -15.89 -5.94 -6.22
N ALA A 245 -17.06 -6.27 -5.67
CA ALA A 245 -17.86 -7.41 -6.11
C ALA A 245 -18.46 -7.20 -7.51
N VAL A 246 -18.50 -8.27 -8.30
CA VAL A 246 -19.19 -8.29 -9.62
C VAL A 246 -20.67 -7.96 -9.43
N SER A 247 -21.21 -7.04 -10.24
CA SER A 247 -22.65 -6.73 -10.25
C SER A 247 -23.24 -6.99 -11.63
N PRO A 248 -23.61 -8.26 -11.94
CA PRO A 248 -24.04 -8.65 -13.28
C PRO A 248 -25.32 -7.93 -13.73
N ALA A 249 -26.22 -7.61 -12.80
CA ALA A 249 -27.41 -6.80 -13.08
C ALA A 249 -27.12 -5.36 -13.57
N GLN A 250 -25.90 -4.85 -13.37
CA GLN A 250 -25.44 -3.55 -13.89
C GLN A 250 -24.45 -3.68 -15.05
N PHE A 251 -24.11 -4.92 -15.47
CA PHE A 251 -23.05 -5.22 -16.44
C PHE A 251 -21.66 -4.71 -16.00
N LYS A 252 -21.35 -4.77 -14.69
CA LYS A 252 -20.05 -4.39 -14.13
C LYS A 252 -19.24 -5.64 -13.76
N ALA A 253 -17.97 -5.67 -14.17
CA ALA A 253 -17.00 -6.67 -13.76
C ALA A 253 -16.52 -6.43 -12.30
N SER A 254 -15.69 -7.32 -11.76
CA SER A 254 -14.95 -7.04 -10.54
C SER A 254 -13.81 -6.07 -10.84
N THR A 255 -13.82 -4.91 -10.19
CA THR A 255 -12.81 -3.87 -10.32
C THR A 255 -11.97 -3.76 -9.04
N ILE A 256 -10.74 -3.26 -9.16
CA ILE A 256 -9.85 -3.04 -8.02
C ILE A 256 -10.41 -1.95 -7.11
N THR A 257 -10.32 -2.18 -5.81
CA THR A 257 -10.65 -1.18 -4.79
C THR A 257 -9.63 -0.05 -4.82
N GLN A 258 -10.09 1.18 -4.99
CA GLN A 258 -9.28 2.37 -4.82
C GLN A 258 -9.79 3.20 -3.62
N GLY A 259 -8.91 4.04 -3.08
CA GLY A 259 -9.23 4.99 -2.02
C GLY A 259 -9.67 4.37 -0.69
N SER A 260 -10.13 5.24 0.20
CA SER A 260 -10.41 4.96 1.61
C SER A 260 -11.83 4.42 1.89
N HIS A 261 -12.68 4.33 0.86
CA HIS A 261 -14.08 3.90 0.99
C HIS A 261 -14.20 2.43 1.42
N ASN A 262 -13.31 1.56 0.93
CA ASN A 262 -13.26 0.16 1.34
C ASN A 262 -12.47 0.04 2.66
N LYS A 263 -13.20 -0.16 3.77
CA LYS A 263 -12.64 -0.20 5.13
C LYS A 263 -11.59 -1.29 5.37
N PRO A 264 -11.81 -2.58 5.03
CA PRO A 264 -10.76 -3.61 5.20
C PRO A 264 -9.53 -3.35 4.31
N CYS A 265 -9.71 -2.88 3.07
CA CYS A 265 -8.61 -2.46 2.21
C CYS A 265 -7.78 -1.33 2.84
N THR A 266 -8.44 -0.29 3.34
CA THR A 266 -7.82 0.83 4.03
C THR A 266 -7.02 0.38 5.26
N LEU A 267 -7.56 -0.53 6.06
CA LEU A 267 -6.87 -1.11 7.22
C LEU A 267 -5.62 -1.91 6.80
N PHE A 268 -5.72 -2.72 5.75
CA PHE A 268 -4.60 -3.53 5.25
C PHE A 268 -3.49 -2.63 4.72
N PHE A 269 -3.82 -1.61 3.93
CA PHE A 269 -2.89 -0.58 3.50
C PHE A 269 -2.23 0.13 4.69
N MET A 270 -3.01 0.64 5.65
CA MET A 270 -2.47 1.39 6.79
C MET A 270 -1.45 0.57 7.58
N VAL A 271 -1.74 -0.71 7.87
CA VAL A 271 -0.82 -1.59 8.60
C VAL A 271 0.40 -1.93 7.74
N LEU A 272 0.19 -2.39 6.50
CA LEU A 272 1.26 -2.85 5.61
C LEU A 272 2.25 -1.73 5.27
N TYR A 273 1.75 -0.57 4.85
CA TYR A 273 2.60 0.56 4.46
C TYR A 273 3.33 1.18 5.66
N PHE A 274 2.63 1.43 6.78
CA PHE A 274 3.24 1.98 7.99
C PHE A 274 4.39 1.08 8.50
N PHE A 275 4.16 -0.22 8.66
CA PHE A 275 5.19 -1.11 9.20
C PHE A 275 6.30 -1.43 8.18
N THR A 276 6.03 -1.44 6.87
CA THR A 276 7.09 -1.54 5.85
C THR A 276 8.03 -0.32 5.93
N MET A 277 7.46 0.89 5.95
CA MET A 277 8.25 2.12 6.03
C MET A 277 8.97 2.25 7.38
N ALA A 278 8.30 1.95 8.49
CA ALA A 278 8.92 1.93 9.82
C ALA A 278 10.05 0.90 9.92
N GLY A 279 9.89 -0.29 9.33
CA GLY A 279 10.96 -1.28 9.23
C GLY A 279 12.19 -0.73 8.52
N SER A 280 12.02 0.01 7.43
CA SER A 280 13.13 0.64 6.71
C SER A 280 13.83 1.73 7.55
N VAL A 281 13.08 2.55 8.29
CA VAL A 281 13.65 3.58 9.17
C VAL A 281 14.32 2.96 10.40
N TRP A 282 13.78 1.87 10.96
CA TRP A 282 14.42 1.12 12.06
C TRP A 282 15.76 0.50 11.65
N TRP A 283 15.92 0.09 10.39
CA TRP A 283 17.24 -0.29 9.86
C TRP A 283 18.18 0.91 9.74
N VAL A 284 17.71 2.09 9.33
CA VAL A 284 18.54 3.32 9.36
C VAL A 284 18.93 3.69 10.80
N VAL A 285 18.05 3.52 11.78
CA VAL A 285 18.40 3.68 13.21
C VAL A 285 19.44 2.65 13.66
N LEU A 286 19.42 1.42 13.15
CA LEU A 286 20.46 0.43 13.41
C LEU A 286 21.82 0.86 12.84
N THR A 287 21.87 1.40 11.61
CA THR A 287 23.14 1.90 11.03
C THR A 287 23.65 3.16 11.74
N ILE A 288 22.76 4.07 12.18
CA ILE A 288 23.10 5.24 13.01
C ILE A 288 23.66 4.80 14.36
N THR A 289 22.98 3.92 15.09
CA THR A 289 23.42 3.48 16.44
C THR A 289 24.70 2.66 16.38
N TRP A 290 24.92 1.91 15.30
CA TRP A 290 26.20 1.25 15.02
C TRP A 290 27.33 2.24 14.67
N PHE A 291 27.07 3.25 13.83
CA PHE A 291 28.02 4.33 13.55
C PHE A 291 28.43 5.08 14.84
N LEU A 292 27.48 5.37 15.74
CA LEU A 292 27.75 6.01 17.03
C LEU A 292 28.58 5.11 17.97
N ALA A 293 28.37 3.80 17.95
CA ALA A 293 29.21 2.84 18.69
C ALA A 293 30.62 2.71 18.09
N ALA A 294 30.76 2.84 16.76
CA ALA A 294 32.02 2.67 16.04
C ALA A 294 32.92 3.92 16.05
N VAL A 295 32.37 5.09 15.72
CA VAL A 295 33.15 6.30 15.38
C VAL A 295 33.44 7.17 16.63
N PRO A 296 32.45 7.79 17.30
CA PRO A 296 32.67 8.50 18.56
C PRO A 296 32.72 7.55 19.78
N LYS A 297 32.71 6.23 19.58
CA LYS A 297 32.87 5.19 20.61
C LYS A 297 31.84 5.29 21.75
N TRP A 298 30.59 5.63 21.43
CA TRP A 298 29.53 5.79 22.44
C TRP A 298 29.15 4.46 23.09
N GLY A 299 29.17 4.44 24.44
CA GLY A 299 28.60 3.34 25.22
C GLY A 299 27.07 3.27 25.10
N SER A 300 26.51 2.11 25.44
CA SER A 300 25.06 1.84 25.37
C SER A 300 24.22 2.89 26.08
N GLU A 301 24.61 3.31 27.29
CA GLU A 301 23.93 4.36 28.07
C GLU A 301 23.93 5.74 27.39
N ALA A 302 24.92 6.06 26.55
CA ALA A 302 24.98 7.32 25.82
C ALA A 302 24.04 7.32 24.61
N ILE A 303 23.92 6.17 23.93
CA ILE A 303 22.97 5.95 22.84
C ILE A 303 21.53 5.92 23.39
N GLU A 304 21.32 5.27 24.55
CA GLU A 304 19.99 5.16 25.19
C GLU A 304 19.41 6.51 25.61
N LYS A 305 20.25 7.49 25.99
CA LYS A 305 19.84 8.90 26.20
C LYS A 305 19.28 9.59 24.94
N LYS A 306 19.37 8.98 23.76
CA LYS A 306 18.78 9.43 22.50
C LYS A 306 17.62 8.55 21.99
N ALA A 307 17.24 7.51 22.74
CA ALA A 307 16.17 6.57 22.37
C ALA A 307 14.85 7.26 21.99
N LEU A 308 14.45 8.29 22.73
CA LEU A 308 13.24 9.08 22.46
C LEU A 308 13.22 9.65 21.03
N LEU A 309 14.35 10.19 20.56
CA LEU A 309 14.48 10.77 19.22
C LEU A 309 14.40 9.68 18.14
N PHE A 310 15.06 8.54 18.35
CA PHE A 310 14.98 7.41 17.43
C PHE A 310 13.54 6.89 17.29
N HIS A 311 12.81 6.76 18.40
CA HIS A 311 11.40 6.38 18.39
C HIS A 311 10.49 7.43 17.71
N ALA A 312 10.70 8.72 18.00
CA ALA A 312 9.93 9.80 17.39
C ALA A 312 10.09 9.84 15.86
N VAL A 313 11.32 9.66 15.34
CA VAL A 313 11.57 9.61 13.90
C VAL A 313 11.04 8.31 13.28
N ALA A 314 11.35 7.15 13.87
CA ALA A 314 11.04 5.85 13.28
C ALA A 314 9.54 5.50 13.26
N TRP A 315 8.72 6.11 14.12
CA TRP A 315 7.26 5.99 14.05
C TRP A 315 6.59 7.22 13.42
N GLY A 316 7.13 8.43 13.66
CA GLY A 316 6.55 9.68 13.17
C GLY A 316 6.63 9.86 11.66
N LEU A 317 7.76 9.52 11.02
CA LEU A 317 7.93 9.67 9.58
C LEU A 317 7.01 8.70 8.78
N PRO A 318 6.95 7.39 9.08
CA PRO A 318 5.96 6.48 8.48
C PRO A 318 4.51 6.89 8.78
N GLY A 319 4.24 7.37 10.00
CA GLY A 319 2.91 7.87 10.37
C GLY A 319 2.46 9.04 9.51
N ALA A 320 3.31 10.05 9.35
CA ALA A 320 3.05 11.20 8.50
C ALA A 320 2.83 10.80 7.02
N LEU A 321 3.69 9.95 6.46
CA LEU A 321 3.52 9.43 5.10
C LEU A 321 2.20 8.66 4.92
N THR A 322 1.83 7.84 5.90
CA THR A 322 0.55 7.08 5.87
C THR A 322 -0.65 8.03 5.91
N VAL A 323 -0.65 9.04 6.79
CA VAL A 323 -1.73 10.04 6.88
C VAL A 323 -1.82 10.88 5.60
N SER A 324 -0.70 11.27 4.99
CA SER A 324 -0.69 11.97 3.70
C SER A 324 -1.35 11.14 2.58
N LEU A 325 -1.07 9.84 2.51
CA LEU A 325 -1.66 8.96 1.50
C LEU A 325 -3.16 8.72 1.71
N LEU A 326 -3.62 8.66 2.97
CA LEU A 326 -5.05 8.64 3.29
C LEU A 326 -5.74 9.95 2.84
N ALA A 327 -5.14 11.10 3.14
CA ALA A 327 -5.66 12.41 2.76
C ALA A 327 -5.70 12.64 1.23
N LEU A 328 -4.77 12.03 0.49
CA LEU A 328 -4.74 12.05 -0.98
C LEU A 328 -5.62 10.97 -1.63
N ASN A 329 -6.25 10.09 -0.83
CA ASN A 329 -7.10 8.97 -1.27
C ASN A 329 -6.41 7.98 -2.23
N LYS A 330 -5.07 7.86 -2.21
CA LYS A 330 -4.24 7.11 -3.18
C LYS A 330 -4.09 5.60 -2.91
N ILE A 331 -5.00 5.00 -2.15
CA ILE A 331 -4.95 3.57 -1.80
C ILE A 331 -5.36 2.72 -3.01
N GLU A 332 -4.70 1.58 -3.23
CA GLU A 332 -4.97 0.67 -4.34
C GLU A 332 -4.99 -0.81 -3.86
N GLY A 333 -5.93 -1.60 -4.37
CA GLY A 333 -5.98 -3.05 -4.13
C GLY A 333 -4.97 -3.82 -4.98
N ASP A 334 -4.28 -4.78 -4.36
CA ASP A 334 -3.36 -5.69 -5.03
C ASP A 334 -4.05 -7.02 -5.37
N GLY A 335 -4.57 -7.12 -6.59
CA GLY A 335 -5.17 -8.35 -7.13
C GLY A 335 -4.18 -9.53 -7.27
N ILE A 336 -2.87 -9.35 -7.07
CA ILE A 336 -1.89 -10.44 -7.04
C ILE A 336 -1.79 -11.02 -5.62
N SER A 337 -1.68 -10.18 -4.58
CA SER A 337 -1.42 -10.65 -3.20
C SER A 337 -2.63 -10.62 -2.24
N GLY A 338 -3.77 -10.05 -2.64
CA GLY A 338 -4.99 -10.00 -1.81
C GLY A 338 -4.95 -8.95 -0.69
N VAL A 339 -3.97 -8.02 -0.72
CA VAL A 339 -3.83 -6.90 0.22
C VAL A 339 -4.15 -5.57 -0.47
N CYS A 340 -3.99 -4.45 0.23
CA CYS A 340 -3.96 -3.13 -0.39
C CYS A 340 -2.63 -2.41 -0.12
N PHE A 341 -2.15 -1.66 -1.11
CA PHE A 341 -0.89 -0.94 -1.07
C PHE A 341 -1.01 0.37 -1.88
N ILE A 342 0.10 0.92 -2.38
CA ILE A 342 0.15 2.09 -3.24
C ILE A 342 1.21 1.93 -4.34
N GLY A 343 1.06 2.66 -5.44
CA GLY A 343 2.00 2.60 -6.56
C GLY A 343 1.83 1.37 -7.45
N LEU A 344 0.64 0.77 -7.44
CA LEU A 344 0.25 -0.37 -8.26
C LEU A 344 -0.22 0.07 -9.65
N TYR A 345 -0.92 1.21 -9.74
CA TYR A 345 -1.35 1.85 -10.99
C TYR A 345 -0.97 3.34 -11.04
N ASP A 346 -0.87 4.02 -9.90
CA ASP A 346 -0.37 5.41 -9.82
C ASP A 346 1.18 5.48 -9.79
N ILE A 347 1.76 5.92 -10.91
CA ILE A 347 3.22 6.05 -11.09
C ILE A 347 3.84 7.12 -10.18
N ASP A 348 3.13 8.21 -9.85
CA ASP A 348 3.65 9.27 -9.01
C ASP A 348 3.56 8.90 -7.52
N ALA A 349 2.54 8.16 -7.11
CA ALA A 349 2.48 7.54 -5.79
C ALA A 349 3.65 6.56 -5.59
N LEU A 350 3.91 5.69 -6.59
CA LEU A 350 5.08 4.79 -6.59
C LEU A 350 6.40 5.56 -6.44
N ARG A 351 6.61 6.58 -7.28
CA ARG A 351 7.83 7.38 -7.32
C ARG A 351 8.10 8.09 -5.98
N TRP A 352 7.12 8.85 -5.47
CA TRP A 352 7.33 9.77 -4.36
C TRP A 352 7.12 9.16 -2.97
N PHE A 353 6.23 8.16 -2.83
CA PHE A 353 5.88 7.60 -1.53
C PHE A 353 6.44 6.18 -1.29
N VAL A 354 6.95 5.49 -2.32
CA VAL A 354 7.63 4.19 -2.17
C VAL A 354 9.11 4.30 -2.55
N LEU A 355 9.43 4.66 -3.79
CA LEU A 355 10.79 4.59 -4.31
C LEU A 355 11.72 5.63 -3.67
N ALA A 356 11.32 6.90 -3.61
CA ALA A 356 12.17 7.96 -3.05
C ALA A 356 12.50 7.74 -1.55
N PRO A 357 11.56 7.39 -0.65
CA PRO A 357 11.88 7.09 0.75
C PRO A 357 12.81 5.88 0.92
N LEU A 358 12.61 4.80 0.14
CA LEU A 358 13.47 3.61 0.22
C LEU A 358 14.89 3.91 -0.29
N CYS A 359 15.04 4.60 -1.42
CA CYS A 359 16.33 5.01 -1.95
C CYS A 359 17.07 5.97 -1.00
N PHE A 360 16.37 6.93 -0.38
CA PHE A 360 16.95 7.81 0.63
C PHE A 360 17.46 7.03 1.85
N ASN A 361 16.63 6.14 2.41
CA ASN A 361 17.00 5.32 3.57
C ASN A 361 18.21 4.42 3.26
N VAL A 362 18.26 3.80 2.08
CA VAL A 362 19.41 3.00 1.61
C VAL A 362 20.67 3.86 1.47
N ALA A 363 20.60 5.03 0.83
CA ALA A 363 21.75 5.91 0.66
C ALA A 363 22.34 6.38 1.99
N VAL A 364 21.49 6.78 2.94
CA VAL A 364 21.91 7.18 4.31
C VAL A 364 22.55 5.99 5.04
N GLY A 365 21.89 4.83 5.04
CA GLY A 365 22.36 3.65 5.76
C GLY A 365 23.67 3.09 5.22
N ILE A 366 23.85 3.04 3.90
CA ILE A 366 25.11 2.61 3.27
C ILE A 366 26.25 3.60 3.57
N SER A 367 25.98 4.91 3.53
CA SER A 367 26.97 5.93 3.88
C SER A 367 27.48 5.77 5.32
N LEU A 368 26.56 5.56 6.27
CA LEU A 368 26.91 5.32 7.68
C LEU A 368 27.64 3.99 7.88
N LEU A 369 27.23 2.93 7.20
CA LEU A 369 27.91 1.63 7.21
C LEU A 369 29.35 1.75 6.69
N LEU A 370 29.56 2.40 5.55
CA LEU A 370 30.87 2.58 4.95
C LEU A 370 31.83 3.36 5.87
N VAL A 371 31.39 4.50 6.42
CA VAL A 371 32.22 5.31 7.33
C VAL A 371 32.53 4.55 8.62
N GLY A 372 31.59 3.80 9.17
CA GLY A 372 31.83 2.96 10.35
C GLY A 372 32.81 1.81 10.08
N ILE A 373 32.76 1.16 8.90
CA ILE A 373 33.74 0.13 8.51
C ILE A 373 35.14 0.76 8.41
N ILE A 374 35.27 1.91 7.76
CA ILE A 374 36.55 2.63 7.61
C ILE A 374 37.14 3.00 8.99
N ALA A 375 36.31 3.51 9.89
CA ALA A 375 36.75 3.87 11.25
C ALA A 375 37.17 2.67 12.09
N LEU A 376 36.41 1.57 12.07
CA LEU A 376 36.77 0.33 12.78
C LEU A 376 38.07 -0.26 12.25
N ASN A 377 38.30 -0.21 10.94
CA ASN A 377 39.55 -0.65 10.33
C ASN A 377 40.75 0.22 10.76
N ARG A 378 40.62 1.56 10.84
CA ARG A 378 41.68 2.42 11.41
C ARG A 378 41.98 2.08 12.87
N VAL A 379 40.95 2.02 13.71
CA VAL A 379 41.10 1.70 15.15
C VAL A 379 41.74 0.34 15.37
N ARG A 380 41.47 -0.65 14.50
CA ARG A 380 42.10 -1.98 14.54
C ARG A 380 43.60 -1.95 14.17
N MET A 381 44.02 -1.05 13.28
CA MET A 381 45.42 -0.90 12.89
C MET A 381 46.24 -0.09 13.89
N GLU A 382 45.63 0.89 14.54
CA GLU A 382 46.31 1.84 15.45
C GLU A 382 46.44 1.33 16.90
N ILE A 383 45.54 0.46 17.37
CA ILE A 383 45.49 0.05 18.78
C ILE A 383 45.78 -1.45 18.93
N PRO A 384 46.91 -1.87 19.55
CA PRO A 384 47.16 -3.25 19.94
C PRO A 384 46.33 -3.64 21.17
N LEU A 385 45.01 -3.68 20.99
CA LEU A 385 44.04 -4.15 21.98
C LEU A 385 44.35 -5.60 22.41
N GLU A 386 44.08 -5.88 23.67
CA GLU A 386 44.22 -7.20 24.29
C GLU A 386 43.46 -8.29 23.51
N LYS A 387 44.10 -9.46 23.31
CA LYS A 387 43.67 -10.47 22.32
C LYS A 387 42.22 -10.92 22.49
N GLU A 388 41.73 -11.08 23.72
CA GLU A 388 40.36 -11.50 23.98
C GLU A 388 39.34 -10.41 23.59
N ASN A 389 39.67 -9.14 23.86
CA ASN A 389 38.80 -8.01 23.57
C ASN A 389 38.77 -7.70 22.06
N GLN A 390 39.87 -7.90 21.33
CA GLN A 390 39.83 -7.95 19.85
C GLN A 390 38.96 -9.09 19.33
N ALA A 391 39.08 -10.29 19.87
CA ALA A 391 38.28 -11.44 19.42
C ALA A 391 36.77 -11.23 19.63
N LYS A 392 36.36 -10.51 20.69
CA LYS A 392 34.97 -10.08 20.91
C LYS A 392 34.54 -9.04 19.87
N LEU A 393 35.33 -7.98 19.67
CA LEU A 393 35.03 -6.90 18.73
C LEU A 393 34.90 -7.41 17.28
N VAL A 394 35.83 -8.26 16.82
CA VAL A 394 35.81 -8.85 15.47
C VAL A 394 34.56 -9.73 15.27
N LYS A 395 34.18 -10.53 16.26
CA LYS A 395 32.94 -11.35 16.20
C LYS A 395 31.68 -10.47 16.08
N PHE A 396 31.61 -9.37 16.83
CA PHE A 396 30.52 -8.40 16.73
C PHE A 396 30.48 -7.72 15.35
N MET A 397 31.64 -7.28 14.83
CA MET A 397 31.77 -6.63 13.54
C MET A 397 31.36 -7.55 12.37
N ILE A 398 31.81 -8.81 12.38
CA ILE A 398 31.38 -9.82 11.39
C ILE A 398 29.86 -10.03 11.44
N ARG A 399 29.29 -10.11 12.64
CA ARG A 399 27.83 -10.30 12.82
C ARG A 399 27.02 -9.16 12.24
N MET A 400 27.43 -7.91 12.49
CA MET A 400 26.81 -6.71 11.93
C MET A 400 26.96 -6.65 10.41
N GLY A 401 28.13 -7.00 9.87
CA GLY A 401 28.38 -7.06 8.43
C GLY A 401 27.48 -8.06 7.72
N VAL A 402 27.38 -9.30 8.24
CA VAL A 402 26.49 -10.35 7.71
C VAL A 402 25.03 -9.91 7.76
N PHE A 403 24.56 -9.35 8.88
CA PHE A 403 23.19 -8.84 8.98
C PHE A 403 22.91 -7.72 7.97
N SER A 404 23.87 -6.80 7.78
CA SER A 404 23.74 -5.70 6.83
C SER A 404 23.67 -6.19 5.38
N VAL A 405 24.47 -7.18 4.99
CA VAL A 405 24.41 -7.80 3.65
C VAL A 405 23.09 -8.54 3.43
N LEU A 406 22.65 -9.33 4.42
CA LEU A 406 21.38 -10.07 4.35
C LEU A 406 20.14 -9.15 4.31
N TYR A 407 20.26 -7.90 4.76
CA TYR A 407 19.22 -6.87 4.60
C TYR A 407 19.32 -6.14 3.25
N LEU A 408 20.53 -5.71 2.88
CA LEU A 408 20.75 -4.88 1.70
C LEU A 408 20.47 -5.62 0.39
N ALA A 409 20.81 -6.91 0.29
CA ALA A 409 20.58 -7.66 -0.95
C ALA A 409 19.09 -7.77 -1.31
N PRO A 410 18.17 -8.24 -0.43
CA PRO A 410 16.73 -8.20 -0.71
C PRO A 410 16.21 -6.79 -1.01
N LEU A 411 16.65 -5.76 -0.27
CA LEU A 411 16.15 -4.40 -0.47
C LEU A 411 16.60 -3.80 -1.81
N PHE A 412 17.83 -4.05 -2.25
CA PHE A 412 18.27 -3.67 -3.59
C PHE A 412 17.47 -4.40 -4.69
N THR A 413 17.14 -5.68 -4.50
CA THR A 413 16.28 -6.41 -5.44
C THR A 413 14.88 -5.80 -5.50
N VAL A 414 14.27 -5.46 -4.36
CA VAL A 414 12.94 -4.80 -4.31
C VAL A 414 12.96 -3.43 -4.99
N ILE A 415 13.99 -2.61 -4.75
CA ILE A 415 14.18 -1.31 -5.43
C ILE A 415 14.36 -1.52 -6.95
N GLY A 416 15.12 -2.53 -7.37
CA GLY A 416 15.26 -2.91 -8.77
C GLY A 416 13.94 -3.31 -9.43
N CYS A 417 13.11 -4.11 -8.75
CA CYS A 417 11.76 -4.45 -9.21
C CYS A 417 10.89 -3.19 -9.39
N TYR A 418 10.89 -2.27 -8.42
CA TYR A 418 10.13 -1.02 -8.53
C TYR A 418 10.63 -0.09 -9.64
N ILE A 419 11.94 -0.01 -9.90
CA ILE A 419 12.50 0.76 -11.03
C ILE A 419 12.10 0.14 -12.37
N TYR A 420 12.09 -1.19 -12.47
CA TYR A 420 11.64 -1.90 -13.68
C TYR A 420 10.14 -1.72 -13.92
N GLU A 421 9.31 -1.90 -12.88
CA GLU A 421 7.86 -1.65 -12.91
C GLU A 421 7.47 -0.20 -13.17
N HIS A 422 8.34 0.75 -12.82
CA HIS A 422 8.21 2.18 -13.15
C HIS A 422 8.55 2.45 -14.61
N THR A 423 9.63 1.85 -15.12
CA THR A 423 10.17 2.10 -16.47
C THR A 423 9.30 1.48 -17.57
N TYR A 424 8.85 0.24 -17.38
CA TYR A 424 8.09 -0.51 -18.40
C TYR A 424 6.57 -0.31 -18.31
N ARG A 425 6.07 0.44 -17.33
CA ARG A 425 4.64 0.60 -17.02
C ARG A 425 3.79 0.95 -18.24
N GLY A 426 4.16 2.02 -18.94
CA GLY A 426 3.42 2.51 -20.10
C GLY A 426 3.35 1.51 -21.25
N ILE A 427 4.41 0.70 -21.44
CA ILE A 427 4.45 -0.33 -22.49
C ILE A 427 3.50 -1.49 -22.14
N TRP A 428 3.40 -1.88 -20.87
CA TRP A 428 2.42 -2.89 -20.45
C TRP A 428 0.99 -2.38 -20.54
N GLU A 429 0.76 -1.10 -20.27
CA GLU A 429 -0.54 -0.45 -20.38
C GLU A 429 -1.00 -0.32 -21.84
N THR A 430 -0.13 0.07 -22.77
CA THR A 430 -0.45 0.08 -24.21
C THR A 430 -0.63 -1.33 -24.78
N THR A 431 0.24 -2.28 -24.42
CA THR A 431 0.14 -3.68 -24.87
C THR A 431 -1.19 -4.30 -24.42
N TRP A 432 -1.60 -4.08 -23.16
CA TRP A 432 -2.91 -4.54 -22.68
C TRP A 432 -4.06 -3.85 -23.41
N MET A 433 -3.95 -2.55 -23.68
CA MET A 433 -4.99 -1.82 -24.42
C MET A 433 -5.14 -2.37 -25.85
N GLU A 434 -4.05 -2.72 -26.53
CA GLU A 434 -4.06 -3.36 -27.85
C GLU A 434 -4.70 -4.75 -27.83
N GLU A 435 -4.33 -5.62 -26.88
CA GLU A 435 -4.90 -6.97 -26.78
C GLU A 435 -6.39 -6.97 -26.39
N ASN A 436 -6.81 -6.02 -25.53
CA ASN A 436 -8.14 -6.00 -24.97
C ASN A 436 -9.10 -5.00 -25.64
N CYS A 437 -8.66 -4.08 -26.51
CA CYS A 437 -9.53 -3.06 -27.10
C CYS A 437 -10.75 -3.65 -27.81
N ARG A 438 -10.55 -4.69 -28.64
CA ARG A 438 -11.61 -5.40 -29.37
C ARG A 438 -12.59 -6.11 -28.44
N ARG A 439 -12.11 -6.59 -27.28
CA ARG A 439 -12.92 -7.33 -26.29
C ARG A 439 -13.78 -6.40 -25.43
N TYR A 440 -13.28 -5.20 -25.13
CA TYR A 440 -14.03 -4.18 -24.41
C TYR A 440 -14.83 -3.24 -25.33
N HIS A 441 -14.74 -3.45 -26.65
CA HIS A 441 -15.28 -2.55 -27.67
C HIS A 441 -14.85 -1.09 -27.40
N ILE A 442 -13.54 -0.82 -27.38
CA ILE A 442 -12.98 0.52 -27.26
C ILE A 442 -12.01 0.81 -28.43
N PRO A 443 -11.69 2.08 -28.73
CA PRO A 443 -10.67 2.42 -29.73
C PRO A 443 -9.34 1.72 -29.44
N CYS A 444 -8.81 1.02 -30.44
CA CYS A 444 -7.48 0.41 -30.37
C CYS A 444 -6.41 1.47 -30.65
N PRO A 445 -5.21 1.37 -30.03
CA PRO A 445 -4.09 2.24 -30.37
C PRO A 445 -3.68 2.07 -31.85
N TYR A 446 -3.30 3.16 -32.50
CA TYR A 446 -2.80 3.14 -33.87
C TYR A 446 -1.27 3.00 -33.88
N MET A 447 -0.74 2.02 -34.62
CA MET A 447 0.71 1.75 -34.77
C MET A 447 1.48 1.57 -33.45
N VAL A 448 1.31 0.43 -32.78
CA VAL A 448 2.09 0.10 -31.58
C VAL A 448 3.50 -0.36 -31.97
N GLU A 449 4.51 0.49 -31.72
CA GLU A 449 5.92 0.20 -32.08
C GLU A 449 6.56 -0.91 -31.23
N GLN A 450 6.15 -1.06 -29.97
CA GLN A 450 6.71 -2.04 -29.03
C GLN A 450 5.63 -2.60 -28.11
N THR A 451 5.54 -3.93 -28.06
CA THR A 451 4.70 -4.67 -27.13
C THR A 451 5.54 -5.44 -26.12
N SER A 452 5.12 -5.48 -24.86
CA SER A 452 5.75 -6.33 -23.83
C SER A 452 4.79 -6.66 -22.69
N LYS A 453 5.04 -7.77 -21.99
CA LYS A 453 4.27 -8.18 -20.80
C LYS A 453 5.18 -8.32 -19.59
N PRO A 454 4.68 -8.03 -18.37
CA PRO A 454 5.44 -8.25 -17.15
C PRO A 454 5.70 -9.75 -16.92
N ALA A 455 6.94 -10.13 -16.65
CA ALA A 455 7.26 -11.51 -16.28
C ALA A 455 6.80 -11.83 -14.85
N MET A 456 5.99 -12.89 -14.68
CA MET A 456 5.51 -13.37 -13.36
C MET A 456 6.65 -13.53 -12.33
N VAL A 457 7.83 -13.99 -12.80
CA VAL A 457 9.03 -14.19 -11.97
C VAL A 457 9.48 -12.91 -11.26
N LEU A 458 9.31 -11.72 -11.87
CA LEU A 458 9.68 -10.45 -11.25
C LEU A 458 8.79 -10.12 -10.04
N PHE A 459 7.49 -10.41 -10.14
CA PHE A 459 6.54 -10.22 -9.05
C PHE A 459 6.81 -11.22 -7.93
N LEU A 460 7.03 -12.50 -8.25
CA LEU A 460 7.45 -13.53 -7.29
C LEU A 460 8.73 -13.11 -6.53
N ILE A 461 9.74 -12.60 -7.24
CA ILE A 461 10.98 -12.08 -6.62
C ILE A 461 10.71 -10.86 -5.74
N LYS A 462 9.85 -9.92 -6.17
CA LYS A 462 9.47 -8.74 -5.37
C LYS A 462 8.86 -9.15 -4.03
N TYR A 463 7.79 -9.94 -4.01
CA TYR A 463 7.15 -10.35 -2.75
C TYR A 463 8.04 -11.27 -1.91
N LEU A 464 8.83 -12.15 -2.53
CA LEU A 464 9.84 -12.96 -1.83
C LEU A 464 10.81 -12.06 -1.06
N MET A 465 11.42 -11.07 -1.73
CA MET A 465 12.44 -10.22 -1.11
C MET A 465 11.87 -9.23 -0.10
N MET A 466 10.64 -8.74 -0.30
CA MET A 466 9.91 -7.95 0.71
C MET A 466 9.64 -8.73 2.00
N LEU A 467 9.52 -10.06 1.95
CA LEU A 467 9.28 -10.90 3.15
C LEU A 467 10.57 -11.49 3.72
N VAL A 468 11.50 -11.97 2.89
CA VAL A 468 12.77 -12.60 3.31
C VAL A 468 13.61 -11.67 4.17
N VAL A 469 13.57 -10.37 3.92
CA VAL A 469 14.36 -9.36 4.64
C VAL A 469 14.09 -9.34 6.17
N GLY A 470 12.93 -9.84 6.63
CA GLY A 470 12.62 -9.99 8.06
C GLY A 470 13.30 -11.20 8.75
N ILE A 471 13.63 -12.25 7.98
CA ILE A 471 14.16 -13.53 8.49
C ILE A 471 15.54 -13.42 9.16
N PRO A 472 16.52 -12.61 8.67
CA PRO A 472 17.82 -12.37 9.32
C PRO A 472 17.76 -11.95 10.80
N SER A 473 16.61 -11.45 11.28
CA SER A 473 16.40 -11.19 12.71
C SER A 473 16.60 -12.43 13.58
N VAL A 474 16.26 -13.63 13.09
CA VAL A 474 16.45 -14.90 13.80
C VAL A 474 17.93 -15.22 14.02
N PHE A 475 18.82 -14.88 13.09
CA PHE A 475 20.27 -15.00 13.28
C PHE A 475 20.80 -14.07 14.38
N TRP A 476 20.12 -12.96 14.65
CA TRP A 476 20.44 -12.09 15.79
C TRP A 476 20.01 -12.68 17.14
N VAL A 477 18.96 -13.48 17.16
CA VAL A 477 18.44 -14.13 18.37
C VAL A 477 19.06 -15.50 18.62
N GLY A 478 19.39 -16.26 17.58
CA GLY A 478 19.95 -17.62 17.64
C GLY A 478 21.23 -17.71 18.46
N SER A 479 21.19 -18.45 19.58
CA SER A 479 22.36 -18.69 20.44
C SER A 479 22.13 -19.87 21.38
N LYS A 480 23.21 -20.41 21.97
CA LYS A 480 23.11 -21.43 23.05
C LYS A 480 22.29 -20.95 24.25
N LYS A 481 22.37 -19.64 24.59
CA LYS A 481 21.56 -19.04 25.66
C LYS A 481 20.06 -19.08 25.33
N THR A 482 19.70 -18.78 24.08
CA THR A 482 18.31 -18.83 23.60
C THR A 482 17.71 -20.23 23.77
N CYS A 483 18.45 -21.28 23.39
CA CYS A 483 18.02 -22.66 23.59
C CYS A 483 17.80 -22.97 25.09
N PHE A 484 18.68 -22.49 25.96
CA PHE A 484 18.56 -22.68 27.42
C PHE A 484 17.35 -21.94 28.02
N GLU A 485 17.11 -20.67 27.67
CA GLU A 485 15.96 -19.91 28.19
C GLU A 485 14.63 -20.47 27.68
N TRP A 486 14.53 -20.83 26.40
CA TRP A 486 13.33 -21.51 25.87
C TRP A 486 13.13 -22.88 26.51
N ALA A 487 14.18 -23.66 26.76
CA ALA A 487 14.07 -24.92 27.50
C ALA A 487 13.59 -24.69 28.94
N SER A 488 14.13 -23.68 29.64
CA SER A 488 13.73 -23.31 31.01
C SER A 488 12.27 -22.87 31.10
N PHE A 489 11.82 -22.09 30.10
CA PHE A 489 10.43 -21.64 29.95
C PHE A 489 9.48 -22.80 29.69
N LEU A 490 9.80 -23.68 28.72
CA LEU A 490 8.98 -24.85 28.37
C LEU A 490 8.93 -25.90 29.49
N HIS A 491 9.99 -26.07 30.28
CA HIS A 491 10.01 -26.93 31.47
C HIS A 491 9.41 -26.26 32.72
N GLY A 492 8.61 -25.20 32.55
CA GLY A 492 7.77 -24.61 33.60
C GLY A 492 8.52 -23.89 34.72
N ARG A 493 9.85 -23.67 34.61
CA ARG A 493 10.64 -22.95 35.62
C ARG A 493 10.43 -21.44 35.53
N ARG A 494 9.24 -20.98 35.91
CA ARG A 494 8.95 -19.56 36.17
C ARG A 494 9.86 -19.04 37.29
N ARG A 495 11.00 -18.43 36.91
CA ARG A 495 11.73 -17.50 37.79
C ARG A 495 10.77 -16.38 38.15
N LYS A 496 10.42 -16.30 39.43
CA LYS A 496 9.38 -15.39 39.94
C LYS A 496 9.78 -13.91 39.85
N ASP A 497 11.07 -13.65 39.68
CA ASP A 497 11.71 -12.35 39.83
C ASP A 497 11.60 -11.49 38.56
N GLY A 498 11.81 -12.08 37.37
CA GLY A 498 11.86 -11.35 36.10
C GLY A 498 10.54 -10.71 35.65
N VAL A 499 9.40 -11.20 36.17
CA VAL A 499 8.07 -10.62 35.89
C VAL A 499 7.88 -9.28 36.59
N ASN A 500 8.46 -9.10 37.80
CA ASN A 500 8.42 -7.82 38.50
C ASN A 500 9.37 -6.80 37.86
N GLU A 501 10.58 -7.23 37.47
CA GLU A 501 11.57 -6.35 36.81
C GLU A 501 11.07 -5.85 35.45
N SER A 502 10.48 -6.74 34.64
CA SER A 502 9.81 -6.36 33.38
C SER A 502 8.67 -5.37 33.58
N ARG A 503 7.93 -5.48 34.69
CA ARG A 503 6.84 -4.57 35.05
C ARG A 503 7.35 -3.21 35.53
N GLN A 504 8.50 -3.14 36.21
CA GLN A 504 9.16 -1.87 36.55
C GLN A 504 9.70 -1.16 35.30
N VAL A 505 10.35 -1.86 34.38
CA VAL A 505 10.88 -1.25 33.13
C VAL A 505 9.76 -0.67 32.24
N LEU A 506 8.58 -1.28 32.22
CA LEU A 506 7.38 -0.73 31.57
C LEU A 506 6.74 0.45 32.34
N GLN A 507 7.07 0.63 33.62
CA GLN A 507 6.42 1.61 34.50
C GLN A 507 7.32 2.80 34.91
N GLU A 508 8.59 2.85 34.49
CA GLU A 508 9.43 4.08 34.59
C GLU A 508 9.17 5.10 33.46
N GLN A 509 8.35 4.77 32.44
CA GLN A 509 8.05 5.70 31.35
C GLN A 509 7.19 6.95 31.69
N PRO A 510 6.29 6.96 32.72
CA PRO A 510 5.49 8.15 33.05
C PRO A 510 6.30 9.31 33.68
N ASP A 511 7.27 8.99 34.54
CA ASP A 511 7.93 9.97 35.43
C ASP A 511 8.76 11.02 34.68
N PHE A 512 9.12 10.77 33.41
CA PHE A 512 9.91 11.71 32.61
C PHE A 512 9.19 13.06 32.40
N ALA A 513 7.85 13.06 32.29
CA ALA A 513 7.07 14.29 32.16
C ALA A 513 7.25 15.22 33.37
N GLN A 514 7.42 14.65 34.57
CA GLN A 514 7.59 15.41 35.81
C GLN A 514 9.05 15.87 36.03
N SER A 515 10.00 15.38 35.23
CA SER A 515 11.39 15.85 35.23
C SER A 515 11.61 17.16 34.48
N LEU A 516 10.70 17.49 33.54
CA LEU A 516 10.78 18.69 32.69
C LEU A 516 10.41 20.00 33.40
N LEU A 517 9.98 19.94 34.67
CA LEU A 517 9.55 21.09 35.48
C LEU A 517 10.53 21.43 36.62
N ARG A 518 11.81 21.02 36.53
CA ARG A 518 12.79 21.25 37.59
C ARG A 518 14.00 22.06 37.12
N GLU A 519 14.21 23.22 37.76
CA GLU A 519 15.30 24.13 37.44
C GLU A 519 16.70 23.54 37.73
N PRO A 520 17.72 23.95 36.96
CA PRO A 520 19.05 23.36 37.05
C PRO A 520 19.92 24.03 38.13
N ASN A 521 20.00 23.47 39.35
CA ASN A 521 21.16 23.60 40.24
C ASN A 521 21.11 22.71 41.51
N THR A 522 21.26 21.39 41.39
CA THR A 522 21.65 20.51 42.52
C THR A 522 22.55 19.36 42.05
N PRO A 523 23.70 19.07 42.70
CA PRO A 523 24.59 17.99 42.30
C PRO A 523 24.06 16.60 42.69
N ILE A 524 24.13 15.64 41.76
CA ILE A 524 23.64 14.27 41.96
C ILE A 524 24.75 13.38 42.55
N ILE A 525 24.60 12.96 43.80
CA ILE A 525 25.41 11.89 44.40
C ILE A 525 24.74 10.54 44.11
N ARG A 526 25.33 9.73 43.20
CA ARG A 526 24.94 8.32 43.01
C ARG A 526 25.92 7.40 43.74
N LYS A 527 25.41 6.60 44.67
CA LYS A 527 26.16 5.45 45.24
C LYS A 527 26.38 4.40 44.15
N SER A 528 27.62 3.97 43.94
CA SER A 528 27.92 2.82 43.09
C SER A 528 27.50 1.52 43.81
N ARG A 529 26.67 0.70 43.14
CA ARG A 529 26.30 -0.64 43.63
C ARG A 529 27.14 -1.66 42.88
N GLY A 530 28.32 -1.98 43.43
CA GLY A 530 29.28 -2.89 42.80
C GLY A 530 28.71 -4.29 42.57
N THR A 531 28.88 -4.83 41.37
CA THR A 531 28.55 -6.22 41.03
C THR A 531 29.60 -7.16 41.60
N SER A 532 29.24 -7.95 42.62
CA SER A 532 30.11 -8.99 43.16
C SER A 532 30.22 -10.16 42.18
N THR A 533 31.43 -10.40 41.65
CA THR A 533 31.81 -11.69 41.08
C THR A 533 32.40 -12.56 42.19
N GLN A 534 31.73 -13.65 42.54
CA GLN A 534 32.29 -14.65 43.46
C GLN A 534 33.50 -15.32 42.81
N GLY A 535 34.70 -15.09 43.37
CA GLY A 535 35.90 -15.85 43.04
C GLY A 535 36.06 -17.03 44.00
N THR A 536 36.22 -18.24 43.48
CA THR A 536 36.66 -19.39 44.25
C THR A 536 38.14 -19.26 44.64
N SER A 537 38.45 -19.59 45.89
CA SER A 537 39.77 -19.37 46.49
C SER A 537 40.74 -20.55 46.31
N THR A 538 41.99 -20.26 45.97
CA THR A 538 43.15 -21.12 46.28
C THR A 538 44.32 -20.25 46.74
N HIS A 539 45.01 -20.69 47.81
CA HIS A 539 46.12 -19.94 48.41
C HIS A 539 47.42 -20.03 47.58
N ALA A 540 48.20 -18.96 47.58
CA ALA A 540 49.66 -19.00 47.52
C ALA A 540 50.24 -17.78 48.25
N SER A 541 51.26 -17.98 49.08
CA SER A 541 51.88 -16.92 49.89
C SER A 541 53.34 -16.73 49.48
N SER A 542 53.74 -15.49 49.15
CA SER A 542 55.15 -15.10 49.20
C SER A 542 55.33 -13.59 49.37
N THR A 543 55.87 -13.24 50.53
CA THR A 543 56.74 -12.10 50.81
C THR A 543 57.56 -11.57 49.64
N HIS A 544 57.79 -10.24 49.59
CA HIS A 544 59.15 -9.70 49.56
C HIS A 544 59.24 -8.23 50.04
N LEU A 545 60.35 -7.91 50.71
CA LEU A 545 60.82 -6.57 51.13
C LEU A 545 61.76 -5.99 50.04
N ALA A 546 62.11 -4.69 49.97
CA ALA A 546 61.44 -3.48 50.48
C ALA A 546 61.85 -2.17 49.70
N PRO A 547 62.67 -1.19 50.17
CA PRO A 547 62.18 0.20 50.25
C PRO A 547 63.10 1.32 49.67
N SER A 548 62.71 2.58 49.94
CA SER A 548 63.47 3.85 49.81
C SER A 548 63.60 4.46 48.40
N SER A 549 63.75 5.77 48.20
CA SER A 549 63.38 6.99 48.99
C SER A 549 63.30 8.20 48.02
N VAL A 550 62.97 9.44 48.40
CA VAL A 550 63.91 10.48 48.89
C VAL A 550 63.15 11.80 49.17
N HIS A 551 63.36 12.43 50.34
CA HIS A 551 63.04 13.86 50.68
C HIS A 551 61.56 14.32 50.61
N SER A 552 61.08 15.45 51.15
CA SER A 552 61.44 16.41 52.26
C SER A 552 60.23 17.39 52.41
N LYS A 553 59.98 18.19 53.46
CA LYS A 553 60.59 18.48 54.78
C LYS A 553 59.52 19.14 55.71
N ALA A 554 59.91 19.47 56.95
CA ALA A 554 59.35 20.55 57.80
C ALA A 554 57.88 20.49 58.31
N SER A 555 57.76 20.00 59.55
CA SER A 555 56.93 20.50 60.67
C SER A 555 56.19 21.84 60.57
N TYR A 556 55.00 21.92 61.20
CA TYR A 556 54.77 22.82 62.37
C TYR A 556 53.56 22.36 63.24
N HIS A 557 53.41 22.94 64.43
CA HIS A 557 52.39 22.63 65.45
C HIS A 557 50.98 23.18 65.12
N GLY A 558 49.94 22.62 65.76
CA GLY A 558 48.59 23.22 65.75
C GLY A 558 47.48 22.39 66.40
N SER A 559 47.49 22.22 67.72
CA SER A 559 46.37 21.61 68.47
C SER A 559 45.44 22.66 69.06
N LEU A 560 44.12 22.40 69.07
CA LEU A 560 43.21 22.92 70.11
C LEU A 560 41.84 22.21 70.12
N ARG A 561 41.24 22.12 71.31
CA ARG A 561 39.87 21.62 71.58
C ARG A 561 38.97 22.78 72.01
N ARG A 562 37.71 22.77 71.55
CA ARG A 562 36.44 23.09 72.28
C ARG A 562 35.33 23.18 71.22
N ASN A 563 34.11 22.62 71.35
CA ASN A 563 33.29 22.17 72.49
C ASN A 563 32.75 23.29 73.38
N ARG A 564 31.53 23.76 73.10
CA ARG A 564 30.41 23.86 74.06
C ARG A 564 29.08 24.25 73.37
N ASP A 565 27.98 23.83 73.99
CA ASP A 565 26.56 24.08 73.71
C ASP A 565 26.12 25.53 74.07
N ASP A 566 24.89 25.92 73.68
CA ASP A 566 23.70 26.02 74.58
C ASP A 566 22.71 27.18 74.24
N ARG A 567 21.38 26.91 74.32
CA ARG A 567 20.23 27.78 74.72
C ARG A 567 20.03 29.22 74.15
N TYR A 568 18.83 29.85 74.12
CA TYR A 568 17.38 29.49 74.14
C TYR A 568 16.55 30.76 73.77
N ASP A 569 15.21 30.65 73.72
CA ASP A 569 14.21 31.77 73.79
C ASP A 569 14.15 32.84 72.66
N SER A 570 13.07 33.61 72.46
CA SER A 570 11.60 33.34 72.53
C SER A 570 10.78 34.57 72.04
N LEU A 571 9.71 34.34 71.23
CA LEU A 571 8.44 35.13 71.13
C LEU A 571 8.51 36.66 70.77
N ALA A 572 7.49 37.36 70.23
CA ALA A 572 6.07 37.05 69.94
C ALA A 572 5.46 37.98 68.84
N TYR A 573 4.14 37.79 68.56
CA TYR A 573 3.15 38.77 68.06
C TYR A 573 3.12 39.13 66.54
N ARG A 574 1.97 39.40 65.89
CA ARG A 574 0.52 39.32 66.25
C ARG A 574 -0.35 39.31 64.97
N GLY A 575 -1.55 38.69 64.95
CA GLY A 575 -2.60 38.98 63.95
C GLY A 575 -3.55 37.84 63.54
N THR A 576 -4.81 37.89 64.00
CA THR A 576 -5.98 37.04 63.63
C THR A 576 -7.25 37.95 63.71
N PRO A 577 -8.41 37.65 63.06
CA PRO A 577 -9.29 36.45 63.21
C PRO A 577 -9.73 35.88 61.82
N ASP A 578 -10.77 35.09 61.52
CA ASP A 578 -11.85 34.25 62.13
C ASP A 578 -12.39 33.33 60.97
N ARG A 579 -13.14 32.20 61.05
CA ARG A 579 -13.56 31.26 62.14
C ARG A 579 -14.49 30.13 61.64
N ASN A 580 -14.36 28.96 62.29
CA ASN A 580 -15.30 27.86 62.64
C ASN A 580 -16.79 27.91 62.15
N LEU A 581 -17.52 26.81 61.87
CA LEU A 581 -17.28 25.34 61.92
C LEU A 581 -18.36 24.51 61.14
N HIS A 582 -18.09 23.22 60.90
CA HIS A 582 -18.95 22.02 60.68
C HIS A 582 -20.46 22.07 60.24
N GLY A 583 -20.89 21.08 59.41
CA GLY A 583 -22.17 20.36 59.67
C GLY A 583 -22.97 19.70 58.52
N SER A 584 -22.97 18.36 58.45
CA SER A 584 -24.12 17.45 58.13
C SER A 584 -24.77 17.36 56.71
N MET A 585 -25.33 16.17 56.41
CA MET A 585 -26.23 15.84 55.25
C MET A 585 -27.70 15.69 55.71
N PRO A 586 -28.71 15.67 54.79
CA PRO A 586 -29.33 14.37 54.40
C PRO A 586 -29.87 14.30 52.93
N ARG A 587 -30.62 13.22 52.62
CA ARG A 587 -31.32 12.89 51.34
C ARG A 587 -32.70 13.59 51.17
N LEU A 588 -33.30 13.42 49.96
CA LEU A 588 -34.73 13.38 49.51
C LEU A 588 -34.97 14.29 48.27
N ASP A 589 -35.88 14.03 47.32
CA ASP A 589 -36.61 12.80 46.92
C ASP A 589 -37.09 12.85 45.44
N HIS A 590 -37.79 11.82 44.93
CA HIS A 590 -38.36 11.71 43.57
C HIS A 590 -39.75 12.42 43.43
N PRO A 591 -40.34 12.67 42.21
CA PRO A 591 -40.98 11.59 41.41
C PRO A 591 -41.17 11.80 39.86
N LEU A 592 -41.61 10.72 39.17
CA LEU A 592 -42.61 10.56 38.06
C LEU A 592 -42.76 11.65 36.94
N SER A 593 -43.08 11.33 35.66
CA SER A 593 -43.97 10.27 35.15
C SER A 593 -43.74 9.81 33.69
N THR A 594 -43.92 8.51 33.50
CA THR A 594 -44.35 7.72 32.32
C THR A 594 -44.79 8.38 30.99
N HIS A 595 -44.39 7.77 29.87
CA HIS A 595 -45.36 7.04 29.04
C HIS A 595 -44.75 5.81 28.34
N SER A 596 -45.58 4.81 28.06
CA SER A 596 -45.25 3.60 27.30
C SER A 596 -46.45 3.20 26.43
N SER A 597 -46.22 2.52 25.31
CA SER A 597 -47.20 1.60 24.73
C SER A 597 -46.49 0.50 23.94
N LEU A 598 -47.08 -0.70 23.99
CA LEU A 598 -46.69 -1.90 23.26
C LEU A 598 -47.93 -2.34 22.46
N HIS A 599 -47.77 -2.88 21.24
CA HIS A 599 -48.83 -3.63 20.58
C HIS A 599 -48.30 -4.93 19.98
N LYS A 600 -49.14 -5.96 19.97
CA LYS A 600 -48.76 -7.37 19.82
C LYS A 600 -50.00 -8.21 19.44
N ILE A 601 -49.81 -9.28 18.64
CA ILE A 601 -50.83 -10.31 18.26
C ILE A 601 -51.91 -9.73 17.32
N ASP A 602 -52.21 -10.24 16.12
CA ASP A 602 -52.52 -11.63 15.70
C ASP A 602 -51.58 -12.20 14.61
N SER A 603 -51.35 -13.51 14.43
CA SER A 603 -52.07 -14.75 14.77
C SER A 603 -53.14 -15.22 13.75
N HIS A 604 -52.71 -16.12 12.85
CA HIS A 604 -53.59 -17.17 12.31
C HIS A 604 -52.75 -18.36 11.82
N SER A 605 -53.28 -19.57 12.00
CA SER A 605 -52.60 -20.85 11.71
C SER A 605 -53.23 -21.58 10.52
N ARG A 606 -52.48 -22.50 9.89
CA ARG A 606 -53.01 -23.75 9.31
C ARG A 606 -51.91 -24.79 9.06
N HIS A 607 -52.32 -26.06 9.07
CA HIS A 607 -51.45 -27.23 8.94
C HIS A 607 -51.04 -27.52 7.49
N SER A 608 -49.88 -28.16 7.30
CA SER A 608 -49.85 -29.55 6.84
C SER A 608 -48.52 -30.23 7.20
N SER A 609 -48.50 -31.55 7.28
CA SER A 609 -47.29 -32.38 7.41
C SER A 609 -47.49 -33.73 6.69
N GLN A 610 -46.40 -34.47 6.51
CA GLN A 610 -46.33 -35.84 5.95
C GLN A 610 -46.77 -36.04 4.49
N ARG A 611 -45.82 -36.44 3.65
CA ARG A 611 -45.71 -37.86 3.28
C ARG A 611 -44.33 -38.25 2.78
N ASP A 612 -43.89 -39.43 3.19
CA ASP A 612 -42.71 -40.14 2.69
C ASP A 612 -43.03 -40.90 1.39
N THR A 613 -42.01 -41.16 0.57
CA THR A 613 -41.85 -42.44 -0.15
C THR A 613 -40.38 -42.66 -0.57
N SER A 614 -39.72 -43.58 0.14
CA SER A 614 -38.81 -44.65 -0.34
C SER A 614 -37.67 -44.40 -1.36
N GLU A 615 -36.55 -45.08 -1.08
CA GLU A 615 -35.38 -45.31 -1.93
C GLU A 615 -35.67 -46.15 -3.19
N VAL A 616 -34.74 -46.17 -4.16
CA VAL A 616 -34.05 -47.39 -4.64
C VAL A 616 -32.91 -47.03 -5.63
N SER A 617 -31.84 -47.83 -5.61
CA SER A 617 -30.64 -47.79 -6.48
C SER A 617 -30.29 -49.23 -6.91
N PRO A 618 -29.25 -49.47 -7.74
CA PRO A 618 -28.85 -48.84 -9.00
C PRO A 618 -28.88 -49.87 -10.16
N THR A 619 -28.33 -49.55 -11.34
CA THR A 619 -28.00 -50.57 -12.37
C THR A 619 -26.56 -50.44 -12.84
N LEU A 620 -25.88 -51.58 -13.01
CA LEU A 620 -24.46 -51.71 -13.36
C LEU A 620 -24.29 -52.49 -14.67
N ILE A 621 -23.39 -52.03 -15.54
CA ILE A 621 -22.83 -52.82 -16.64
C ILE A 621 -21.31 -52.58 -16.71
N THR A 622 -20.54 -53.66 -16.77
CA THR A 622 -19.06 -53.67 -16.80
C THR A 622 -18.55 -54.61 -17.90
N HIS A 623 -17.65 -54.13 -18.76
CA HIS A 623 -16.68 -54.89 -19.58
C HIS A 623 -15.61 -53.89 -20.09
N GLY A 624 -14.34 -54.23 -20.34
CA GLY A 624 -13.61 -55.49 -20.13
C GLY A 624 -12.08 -55.27 -20.34
N THR A 625 -11.24 -56.09 -19.74
CA THR A 625 -9.77 -55.93 -19.60
C THR A 625 -8.91 -56.35 -20.81
N THR A 626 -7.83 -55.59 -21.09
CA THR A 626 -6.44 -56.00 -21.48
C THR A 626 -5.59 -54.72 -21.71
N GLY A 627 -4.26 -54.65 -21.56
CA GLY A 627 -3.26 -55.60 -21.06
C GLY A 627 -1.82 -55.24 -21.50
N SER A 628 -0.82 -55.39 -20.62
CA SER A 628 0.66 -55.45 -20.85
C SER A 628 1.47 -54.27 -21.46
N ASP A 629 2.62 -54.01 -20.80
CA ASP A 629 3.96 -53.59 -21.30
C ASP A 629 4.26 -52.20 -21.91
N GLY A 630 5.54 -51.77 -21.77
CA GLY A 630 6.17 -50.76 -22.64
C GLY A 630 6.83 -49.52 -21.97
N ARG A 631 8.12 -49.59 -21.64
CA ARG A 631 9.07 -48.45 -21.47
C ARG A 631 10.29 -48.73 -22.37
N PRO A 632 11.19 -47.76 -22.69
CA PRO A 632 11.04 -46.31 -22.94
C PRO A 632 11.84 -45.87 -24.22
N ALA A 633 12.13 -44.56 -24.37
CA ALA A 633 13.07 -43.95 -25.36
C ALA A 633 12.61 -43.97 -26.85
N GLU A 634 13.20 -43.22 -27.79
CA GLU A 634 14.43 -42.39 -27.79
C GLU A 634 14.25 -41.06 -28.58
N ASP A 635 15.33 -40.34 -28.88
CA ASP A 635 15.38 -38.96 -29.42
C ASP A 635 14.93 -38.78 -30.88
N GLY A 636 14.65 -37.52 -31.26
CA GLY A 636 14.41 -37.10 -32.66
C GLY A 636 14.60 -35.59 -32.86
N THR A 637 15.76 -35.18 -33.36
CA THR A 637 16.13 -33.76 -33.58
C THR A 637 15.84 -33.24 -34.99
N SER A 638 15.70 -31.91 -35.09
CA SER A 638 15.92 -31.07 -36.29
C SER A 638 14.92 -31.13 -37.45
N ALA A 639 14.08 -30.07 -37.52
CA ALA A 639 13.82 -29.31 -38.74
C ALA A 639 13.58 -27.84 -38.36
#